data_AF-A0A835XNT0-F1
#
_entry.id   AF-A0A835XNT0-F1
#
_cell.length_a   1.000
_cell.length_b   1.000
_cell.length_c   1.000
_cell.angle_alpha   90.00
_cell.angle_beta   90.00
_cell.angle_gamma   90.00
#
_symmetry.space_group_name_H-M   'P 1'
#
loop_
_entity.id
_entity.type
_entity.pdbx_description
1 polymer ?
#
loop_
_entity_poly.entity_id
_entity_poly.type
_entity_poly.pdbx_seq_one_letter_code
_entity_poly.pdbx_strand_id
1 'polypeptide(L)'
;MVEQDKGPNITLQGILQSYNTHAREQWLLTRESDGALYELLSGPPRDASTGLALPAGATVNLTCVTAINLDGVCLNSTQAVLVRSPATVPSSQLRISLLVVIISIAPSPDCSGGGADPTRVQAAFWSPGGYAAQLANCSYGSVTLVRTGFRIVSVSLPCSSELLNCNAAAVANEATDAARAIIGGLGGFTHRMYVMPNLATCPWGGLATLRGRDSWMMPSVWGIFRRGTVMQELLHNLGLHHAWRDGIEYADISTWMGFGEACPTAPELARLGWATPLAAGTLDRSNLLEGMVIRGLRLNATYLGPNGTFIRIRPDWMGDARTINVYVSLRAWGRGDSLLPDTLVGRLSVHEALSKVDDNPGSTDDPRINLLRTMDPGTRHVLPALRLAIQARELVDEGTGMLVDICRFRVNASECRFPLVPTACPRVTGFTARADANHYGDDLGWQGDPESTAFACNNYGTTECDGFVWDTTIQLGIFKSNVSWDGPLAFVSTGFYHTCVKLAAVGGPLKCFGLNSEAQLGIGDTLDRGNRTSDMGSALREVSLGYHNATLAAQRASAVVAGEGFTCALLQPGSEVKCWGSNVHGQCGIGFTGSNRFIGDALLEMGANLTAIDFGRMTPVALAAGRFHACALLVPGGVVRCWGLNTYFSTGYNTSTVLKPGPPVDLGKGLSAIYLAAGWQHTCAVLQPGGLVKCWGQNDYGQLGQGDIATRGDSAGEMGDALRPVELGGSGDNRVRAERVVAGDKFTCALLQGGAVKCWGRNEDGSLGLGDGLPHGSLNGTMGDALPAVNLGNGVVATALAAGRTFACALLNSSDVKCWGNNAYGQLGLGNTTRRGTSPGQMGDNLPTVNLGAPGAVEWISAGAWHACAMLRPDARVKCWGYNLYGQLGLGHSRAVGDDPGEMGTPLPAIALT
;
A
#
# COMPACT_ATOMS: atom_id res chain seq x y z
N MET A 1 -24.21 56.19 -3.54
CA MET A 1 -23.51 56.40 -4.81
C MET A 1 -22.60 57.59 -4.62
N VAL A 2 -21.31 57.34 -4.43
CA VAL A 2 -20.27 58.36 -4.63
C VAL A 2 -19.76 58.07 -6.04
N GLU A 3 -19.91 59.02 -6.96
CA GLU A 3 -19.19 58.95 -8.24
C GLU A 3 -17.69 58.93 -7.90
N GLN A 4 -17.05 57.77 -8.07
CA GLN A 4 -15.60 57.70 -7.91
C GLN A 4 -14.97 58.46 -9.08
N ASP A 5 -14.41 59.63 -8.80
CA ASP A 5 -13.57 60.39 -9.71
C ASP A 5 -12.42 59.50 -10.20
N LYS A 6 -12.47 59.14 -11.49
CA LYS A 6 -11.52 58.23 -12.14
C LYS A 6 -10.21 58.96 -12.40
N GLY A 7 -9.12 58.46 -11.83
CA GLY A 7 -7.75 58.90 -12.12
C GLY A 7 -7.25 58.40 -13.47
N PRO A 8 -5.99 58.73 -13.85
CA PRO A 8 -5.41 58.28 -15.10
C PRO A 8 -5.26 56.75 -15.14
N ASN A 9 -5.31 56.20 -16.35
CA ASN A 9 -4.97 54.80 -16.59
C ASN A 9 -3.46 54.61 -16.39
N ILE A 10 -3.10 53.66 -15.56
CA ILE A 10 -1.70 53.25 -15.37
C ILE A 10 -1.54 51.78 -15.73
N THR A 11 -0.41 51.43 -16.35
CA THR A 11 -0.05 50.04 -16.61
C THR A 11 0.82 49.55 -15.47
N LEU A 12 0.36 48.51 -14.79
CA LEU A 12 1.05 47.90 -13.67
C LEU A 12 1.53 46.51 -14.08
N GLN A 13 2.82 46.24 -13.93
CA GLN A 13 3.36 44.89 -14.01
C GLN A 13 3.59 44.37 -12.60
N GLY A 14 2.93 43.26 -12.24
CA GLY A 14 2.98 42.78 -10.88
C GLY A 14 2.55 41.34 -10.71
N ILE A 15 2.81 40.81 -9.52
CA ILE A 15 2.36 39.48 -9.10
C ILE A 15 0.97 39.63 -8.50
N LEU A 16 0.02 38.90 -9.08
CA LEU A 16 -1.36 38.87 -8.64
C LEU A 16 -1.49 38.03 -7.36
N GLN A 17 -2.21 38.51 -6.37
CA GLN A 17 -2.46 37.84 -5.10
C GLN A 17 -3.96 37.86 -4.81
N SER A 18 -4.49 36.79 -4.22
CA SER A 18 -5.84 36.77 -3.66
C SER A 18 -5.74 36.79 -2.14
N TYR A 19 -6.67 37.50 -1.50
CA TYR A 19 -6.76 37.71 -0.07
C TYR A 19 -8.21 37.60 0.37
N ASN A 20 -8.55 36.74 1.32
CA ASN A 20 -9.92 36.58 1.81
C ASN A 20 -9.99 36.77 3.34
N THR A 21 -10.89 37.64 3.80
CA THR A 21 -11.05 38.01 5.23
C THR A 21 -12.33 37.44 5.81
N HIS A 22 -12.50 36.11 5.91
CA HIS A 22 -13.70 35.44 6.45
C HIS A 22 -15.09 35.91 5.90
N ALA A 23 -15.14 36.89 5.00
CA ALA A 23 -16.33 37.66 4.63
C ALA A 23 -16.29 38.18 3.18
N ARG A 24 -15.10 38.50 2.64
CA ARG A 24 -14.89 38.91 1.23
C ARG A 24 -13.50 38.53 0.74
N GLU A 25 -13.45 38.03 -0.49
CA GLU A 25 -12.23 37.89 -1.25
C GLU A 25 -11.91 39.22 -1.97
N GLN A 26 -10.67 39.68 -1.84
CA GLN A 26 -10.10 40.87 -2.44
C GLN A 26 -8.86 40.45 -3.23
N TRP A 27 -8.63 41.10 -4.37
CA TRP A 27 -7.47 40.83 -5.21
C TRP A 27 -6.46 41.95 -5.06
N LEU A 28 -5.18 41.61 -5.02
CA LEU A 28 -4.07 42.54 -4.86
C LEU A 28 -3.06 42.31 -5.99
N LEU A 29 -2.39 43.37 -6.43
CA LEU A 29 -1.28 43.30 -7.36
C LEU A 29 -0.04 43.88 -6.68
N THR A 30 0.98 43.05 -6.44
CA THR A 30 2.28 43.52 -5.99
C THR A 30 3.11 43.91 -7.20
N ARG A 31 3.37 45.20 -7.38
CA ARG A 31 4.17 45.72 -8.50
C ARG A 31 5.61 45.19 -8.43
N GLU A 32 6.11 44.63 -9.53
CA GLU A 32 7.43 43.98 -9.57
C GLU A 32 8.60 44.95 -9.36
N SER A 33 8.45 46.21 -9.76
CA SER A 33 9.53 47.20 -9.72
C SER A 33 9.95 47.61 -8.31
N ASP A 34 9.00 47.71 -7.38
CA ASP A 34 9.21 48.31 -6.05
C ASP A 34 8.42 47.64 -4.92
N GLY A 35 7.62 46.61 -5.23
CA GLY A 35 6.82 45.89 -4.26
C GLY A 35 5.56 46.63 -3.80
N ALA A 36 5.19 47.75 -4.44
CA ALA A 36 3.98 48.49 -4.08
C ALA A 36 2.72 47.63 -4.30
N LEU A 37 1.77 47.69 -3.35
CA LEU A 37 0.53 46.93 -3.38
C LEU A 37 -0.61 47.73 -4.00
N TYR A 38 -1.38 47.11 -4.89
CA TYR A 38 -2.57 47.67 -5.50
C TYR A 38 -3.80 46.77 -5.27
N GLU A 39 -4.83 47.26 -4.58
CA GLU A 39 -6.11 46.57 -4.40
C GLU A 39 -6.95 46.61 -5.68
N LEU A 40 -7.57 45.49 -6.06
CA LEU A 40 -8.42 45.35 -7.23
C LEU A 40 -9.87 45.17 -6.78
N LEU A 41 -10.74 46.16 -7.03
CA LEU A 41 -12.14 46.16 -6.58
C LEU A 41 -13.08 45.32 -7.46
N SER A 42 -12.66 44.96 -8.67
CA SER A 42 -13.50 44.30 -9.69
C SER A 42 -13.38 42.76 -9.76
N GLY A 43 -12.80 42.12 -8.74
CA GLY A 43 -12.52 40.68 -8.73
C GLY A 43 -11.25 40.30 -9.52
N PRO A 44 -11.00 39.00 -9.79
CA PRO A 44 -9.79 38.59 -10.48
C PRO A 44 -9.73 39.17 -11.89
N PRO A 45 -8.61 39.81 -12.29
CA PRO A 45 -8.46 40.32 -13.64
C PRO A 45 -8.53 39.17 -14.65
N ARG A 46 -9.21 39.40 -15.77
CA ARG A 46 -9.42 38.39 -16.82
C ARG A 46 -8.43 38.57 -17.94
N ASP A 47 -7.87 37.47 -18.42
CA ASP A 47 -6.95 37.46 -19.55
C ASP A 47 -7.64 38.06 -20.79
N ALA A 48 -7.00 39.07 -21.38
CA ALA A 48 -7.56 39.82 -22.50
C ALA A 48 -7.76 38.97 -23.78
N SER A 49 -7.08 37.82 -23.90
CA SER A 49 -7.16 36.94 -25.07
C SER A 49 -8.14 35.77 -24.89
N THR A 50 -8.26 35.22 -23.68
CA THR A 50 -9.10 34.05 -23.41
C THR A 50 -10.37 34.35 -22.62
N GLY A 51 -10.47 35.52 -21.97
CA GLY A 51 -11.59 35.90 -21.10
C GLY A 51 -11.64 35.13 -19.77
N LEU A 52 -10.69 34.21 -19.54
CA LEU A 52 -10.57 33.44 -18.31
C LEU A 52 -9.98 34.28 -17.18
N ALA A 53 -10.37 34.02 -15.94
CA ALA A 53 -9.78 34.69 -14.78
C ALA A 53 -8.30 34.31 -14.66
N LEU A 54 -7.44 35.30 -14.40
CA LEU A 54 -6.02 35.07 -14.19
C LEU A 54 -5.78 34.51 -12.77
N PRO A 55 -5.01 33.42 -12.64
CA PRO A 55 -4.76 32.79 -11.35
C PRO A 55 -3.85 33.64 -10.44
N ALA A 56 -4.03 33.51 -9.12
CA ALA A 56 -3.10 34.07 -8.15
C ALA A 56 -1.67 33.51 -8.38
N GLY A 57 -0.66 34.33 -8.12
CA GLY A 57 0.75 34.05 -8.39
C GLY A 57 1.19 34.34 -9.83
N ALA A 58 0.27 34.69 -10.75
CA ALA A 58 0.62 35.11 -12.10
C ALA A 58 1.32 36.48 -12.11
N THR A 59 2.36 36.63 -12.94
CA THR A 59 2.83 37.98 -13.32
C THR A 59 1.96 38.48 -14.45
N VAL A 60 1.30 39.62 -14.23
CA VAL A 60 0.35 40.20 -15.17
C VAL A 60 0.73 41.64 -15.50
N ASN A 61 0.50 42.03 -16.75
CA ASN A 61 0.43 43.43 -17.14
C ASN A 61 -1.04 43.84 -17.06
N LEU A 62 -1.35 44.77 -16.16
CA LEU A 62 -2.69 45.20 -15.85
C LEU A 62 -2.84 46.69 -16.14
N THR A 63 -3.72 47.05 -17.08
CA THR A 63 -4.19 48.44 -17.19
C THR A 63 -5.24 48.70 -16.12
N CYS A 64 -4.91 49.62 -15.21
CA CYS A 64 -5.67 49.94 -14.03
C CYS A 64 -6.19 51.38 -14.07
N VAL A 65 -7.48 51.58 -13.79
CA VAL A 65 -8.06 52.89 -13.49
C VAL A 65 -7.88 53.17 -12.00
N THR A 66 -7.05 54.14 -11.64
CA THR A 66 -6.84 54.51 -10.23
C THR A 66 -7.96 55.39 -9.69
N ALA A 67 -8.16 55.39 -8.38
CA ALA A 67 -9.03 56.35 -7.71
C ALA A 67 -8.28 57.67 -7.45
N ILE A 68 -8.94 58.81 -7.70
CA ILE A 68 -8.39 60.10 -7.30
C ILE A 68 -8.34 60.15 -5.76
N ASN A 69 -7.15 60.43 -5.20
CA ASN A 69 -6.83 60.50 -3.76
C ASN A 69 -6.76 59.18 -2.97
N LEU A 70 -6.70 58.01 -3.64
CA LEU A 70 -6.43 56.73 -2.97
C LEU A 70 -5.29 55.99 -3.69
N ASP A 71 -4.07 56.19 -3.21
CA ASP A 71 -2.89 55.48 -3.70
C ASP A 71 -3.04 53.97 -3.45
N GLY A 72 -2.71 53.16 -4.47
CA GLY A 72 -2.77 51.71 -4.35
C GLY A 72 -4.18 51.10 -4.47
N VAL A 73 -5.16 51.81 -5.02
CA VAL A 73 -6.49 51.24 -5.33
C VAL A 73 -6.80 51.28 -6.82
N CYS A 74 -7.12 50.11 -7.36
CA CYS A 74 -7.56 49.88 -8.72
C CYS A 74 -9.07 49.69 -8.79
N LEU A 75 -9.76 50.66 -9.39
CA LEU A 75 -11.22 50.67 -9.49
C LEU A 75 -11.73 49.70 -10.55
N ASN A 76 -10.99 49.56 -11.66
CA ASN A 76 -11.34 48.64 -12.75
C ASN A 76 -10.08 48.23 -13.52
N SER A 77 -10.06 46.98 -13.98
CA SER A 77 -9.02 46.41 -14.83
C SER A 77 -9.59 45.87 -16.14
N THR A 78 -9.19 46.45 -17.27
CA THR A 78 -9.80 46.14 -18.59
C THR A 78 -8.88 45.42 -19.57
N GLN A 79 -7.56 45.45 -19.36
CA GLN A 79 -6.57 44.82 -20.24
C GLN A 79 -5.53 44.09 -19.38
N ALA A 80 -5.91 42.94 -18.85
CA ALA A 80 -4.97 42.09 -18.14
C ALA A 80 -4.36 41.08 -19.12
N VAL A 81 -3.05 41.16 -19.31
CA VAL A 81 -2.30 40.22 -20.15
C VAL A 81 -1.41 39.40 -19.25
N LEU A 82 -1.54 38.07 -19.35
CA LEU A 82 -0.62 37.16 -18.69
C LEU A 82 0.79 37.34 -19.28
N VAL A 83 1.72 37.83 -18.47
CA VAL A 83 3.14 37.94 -18.86
C VAL A 83 3.86 36.64 -18.55
N ARG A 84 3.54 36.08 -17.38
CA ARG A 84 4.08 34.80 -16.92
C ARG A 84 2.98 34.04 -16.18
N SER A 85 2.64 32.85 -16.67
CA SER A 85 1.82 31.89 -15.92
C SER A 85 2.37 31.77 -14.49
N PRO A 86 1.51 31.59 -13.47
CA PRO A 86 2.01 31.12 -12.19
C PRO A 86 2.84 29.88 -12.51
N ALA A 87 4.03 29.78 -11.93
CA ALA A 87 4.75 28.52 -11.98
C ALA A 87 3.75 27.43 -11.58
N THR A 88 3.63 26.36 -12.35
CA THR A 88 2.88 25.18 -11.92
C THR A 88 3.43 24.81 -10.55
N VAL A 89 2.65 25.14 -9.51
CA VAL A 89 2.77 24.63 -8.14
C VAL A 89 4.15 24.97 -7.54
N PRO A 90 4.31 26.04 -6.72
CA PRO A 90 5.64 26.61 -6.49
C PRO A 90 6.61 25.61 -5.84
N SER A 91 7.56 25.16 -6.66
CA SER A 91 8.89 24.70 -6.25
C SER A 91 9.83 25.87 -5.91
N SER A 92 9.29 27.06 -5.60
CA SER A 92 10.12 28.22 -5.30
C SER A 92 10.51 28.23 -3.82
N GLN A 93 11.82 28.28 -3.56
CA GLN A 93 12.37 28.59 -2.24
C GLN A 93 11.99 30.03 -1.85
N LEU A 94 10.80 30.23 -1.31
CA LEU A 94 10.35 31.51 -0.79
C LEU A 94 11.19 31.87 0.44
N ARG A 95 11.96 32.95 0.32
CA ARG A 95 12.79 33.46 1.41
C ARG A 95 12.09 34.62 2.10
N ILE A 96 11.68 34.40 3.34
CA ILE A 96 10.97 35.38 4.16
C ILE A 96 11.99 36.14 5.01
N SER A 97 12.16 37.43 4.72
CA SER A 97 12.80 38.40 5.62
C SER A 97 11.69 39.06 6.44
N LEU A 98 11.61 38.75 7.73
CA LEU A 98 10.49 39.11 8.58
C LEU A 98 10.87 40.22 9.58
N LEU A 99 10.11 41.31 9.56
CA LEU A 99 10.14 42.33 10.62
C LEU A 99 9.00 42.08 11.61
N VAL A 100 9.33 41.84 12.88
CA VAL A 100 8.34 41.76 13.96
C VAL A 100 8.31 43.09 14.71
N VAL A 101 7.17 43.76 14.71
CA VAL A 101 6.95 45.03 15.39
C VAL A 101 6.13 44.79 16.65
N ILE A 102 6.76 44.89 17.81
CA ILE A 102 6.11 44.75 19.12
C ILE A 102 5.57 46.11 19.53
N ILE A 103 4.26 46.19 19.71
CA ILE A 103 3.57 47.45 20.04
C ILE A 103 3.30 47.47 21.54
N SER A 104 3.66 48.57 22.19
CA SER A 104 3.17 48.94 23.53
C SER A 104 2.36 50.22 23.44
N ILE A 105 1.39 50.39 24.32
CA ILE A 105 0.60 51.62 24.39
C ILE A 105 1.07 52.45 25.56
N ALA A 106 1.33 53.73 25.30
CA ALA A 106 1.66 54.69 26.35
C ALA A 106 0.50 54.75 27.37
N PRO A 107 0.77 54.69 28.69
CA PRO A 107 -0.28 54.68 29.71
C PRO A 107 -1.23 55.88 29.56
N SER A 108 -2.54 55.60 29.48
CA SER A 108 -3.60 56.61 29.48
C SER A 108 -4.83 56.10 30.25
N PRO A 109 -5.78 56.97 30.63
CA PRO A 109 -7.02 56.55 31.30
C PRO A 109 -7.88 55.63 30.45
N ASP A 110 -7.88 55.84 29.13
CA ASP A 110 -8.82 55.20 28.20
C ASP A 110 -8.24 53.94 27.54
N CYS A 111 -6.91 53.85 27.41
CA CYS A 111 -6.24 52.63 26.98
C CYS A 111 -4.85 52.44 27.59
N SER A 112 -4.53 51.20 27.93
CA SER A 112 -3.21 50.77 28.37
C SER A 112 -2.97 49.33 27.96
N GLY A 113 -1.73 48.99 27.62
CA GLY A 113 -1.40 47.66 27.14
C GLY A 113 0.09 47.43 26.97
N GLY A 114 0.61 46.40 27.63
CA GLY A 114 2.01 45.99 27.52
C GLY A 114 2.30 45.22 26.23
N GLY A 115 3.46 45.46 25.64
CA GLY A 115 3.96 44.67 24.52
C GLY A 115 4.48 43.29 24.94
N ALA A 116 4.71 42.41 23.97
CA ALA A 116 5.41 41.15 24.22
C ALA A 116 6.88 41.38 24.62
N ASP A 117 7.44 40.44 25.38
CA ASP A 117 8.88 40.40 25.64
C ASP A 117 9.66 40.06 24.34
N PRO A 118 10.51 40.96 23.82
CA PRO A 118 11.26 40.74 22.58
C PRO A 118 12.18 39.52 22.63
N THR A 119 12.79 39.22 23.79
CA THR A 119 13.68 38.08 23.96
C THR A 119 12.90 36.77 23.87
N ARG A 120 11.70 36.72 24.47
CA ARG A 120 10.82 35.55 24.35
C ARG A 120 10.31 35.36 22.92
N VAL A 121 9.97 36.45 22.22
CA VAL A 121 9.58 36.38 20.80
C VAL A 121 10.74 35.88 19.95
N GLN A 122 11.96 36.40 20.14
CA GLN A 122 13.16 35.92 19.43
C GLN A 122 13.37 34.41 19.65
N ALA A 123 13.24 33.94 20.89
CA ALA A 123 13.41 32.52 21.23
C ALA A 123 12.34 31.63 20.58
N ALA A 124 11.08 32.08 20.50
CA ALA A 124 9.99 31.32 19.86
C ALA A 124 10.27 31.03 18.37
N PHE A 125 10.91 31.96 17.65
CA PHE A 125 11.27 31.77 16.26
C PHE A 125 12.50 30.86 16.06
N TRP A 126 13.53 31.00 16.90
CA TRP A 126 14.87 30.53 16.58
C TRP A 126 15.46 29.44 17.49
N SER A 127 14.81 29.11 18.60
CA SER A 127 15.18 27.94 19.40
C SER A 127 15.08 26.65 18.55
N PRO A 128 15.79 25.56 18.93
CA PRO A 128 15.60 24.25 18.29
C PRO A 128 14.13 23.84 18.29
N GLY A 129 13.57 23.53 17.12
CA GLY A 129 12.14 23.23 16.96
C GLY A 129 11.20 24.46 17.01
N GLY A 130 11.75 25.68 17.00
CA GLY A 130 11.00 26.94 16.89
C GLY A 130 10.39 27.16 15.50
N TYR A 131 9.68 28.28 15.34
CA TYR A 131 8.85 28.56 14.17
C TYR A 131 9.60 28.48 12.83
N ALA A 132 10.86 28.94 12.78
CA ALA A 132 11.64 28.90 11.55
C ALA A 132 11.98 27.48 11.09
N ALA A 133 12.41 26.61 12.03
CA ALA A 133 12.72 25.21 11.73
C ALA A 133 11.45 24.44 11.35
N GLN A 134 10.36 24.72 12.06
CA GLN A 134 9.07 24.09 11.83
C GLN A 134 8.49 24.41 10.45
N LEU A 135 8.51 25.69 10.05
CA LEU A 135 8.05 26.13 8.73
C LEU A 135 8.84 25.44 7.61
N ALA A 136 10.18 25.44 7.73
CA ALA A 136 11.05 24.79 6.76
C ALA A 136 10.79 23.26 6.66
N ASN A 137 10.54 22.60 7.79
CA ASN A 137 10.25 21.17 7.82
C ASN A 137 8.90 20.84 7.16
N CYS A 138 7.84 21.60 7.48
CA CYS A 138 6.51 21.34 6.92
C CYS A 138 6.38 21.74 5.45
N SER A 139 7.19 22.69 4.98
CA SER A 139 7.22 23.10 3.57
C SER A 139 8.27 22.35 2.74
N TYR A 140 8.97 21.36 3.32
CA TYR A 140 10.11 20.67 2.69
C TYR A 140 11.19 21.62 2.12
N GLY A 141 11.42 22.74 2.81
CA GLY A 141 12.37 23.77 2.41
C GLY A 141 11.85 24.78 1.38
N SER A 142 10.61 24.64 0.88
CA SER A 142 9.98 25.61 -0.02
C SER A 142 9.78 26.97 0.62
N VAL A 143 9.65 27.07 1.95
CA VAL A 143 9.62 28.34 2.67
C VAL A 143 10.72 28.37 3.72
N THR A 144 11.52 29.43 3.71
CA THR A 144 12.61 29.61 4.66
C THR A 144 12.57 31.02 5.24
N LEU A 145 12.49 31.11 6.56
CA LEU A 145 12.75 32.35 7.29
C LEU A 145 14.25 32.64 7.29
N VAL A 146 14.64 33.80 6.76
CA VAL A 146 16.05 34.19 6.64
C VAL A 146 16.51 34.81 7.95
N ARG A 147 17.45 34.14 8.64
CA ARG A 147 17.97 34.60 9.94
C ARG A 147 18.57 36.01 9.88
N THR A 148 19.30 36.34 8.82
CA THR A 148 19.89 37.69 8.62
C THR A 148 18.84 38.75 8.23
N GLY A 149 17.68 38.32 7.74
CA GLY A 149 16.54 39.18 7.37
C GLY A 149 15.45 39.20 8.44
N PHE A 150 15.73 38.72 9.66
CA PHE A 150 14.79 38.71 10.78
C PHE A 150 15.16 39.79 11.78
N ARG A 151 14.21 40.66 12.13
CA ARG A 151 14.43 41.74 13.11
C ARG A 151 13.20 41.94 13.98
N ILE A 152 13.41 42.22 15.26
CA ILE A 152 12.37 42.60 16.20
C ILE A 152 12.59 44.06 16.59
N VAL A 153 11.53 44.86 16.57
CA VAL A 153 11.54 46.26 16.97
C VAL A 153 10.37 46.51 17.91
N SER A 154 10.62 47.16 19.04
CA SER A 154 9.57 47.61 19.94
C SER A 154 9.24 49.08 19.68
N VAL A 155 7.95 49.40 19.55
CA VAL A 155 7.45 50.76 19.34
C VAL A 155 6.40 51.09 20.40
N SER A 156 6.34 52.36 20.81
CA SER A 156 5.31 52.87 21.71
C SER A 156 4.36 53.77 20.93
N LEU A 157 3.08 53.42 20.91
CA LEU A 157 2.03 54.22 20.25
C LEU A 157 1.20 55.00 21.29
N PRO A 158 0.72 56.20 20.96
CA PRO A 158 -0.22 56.95 21.79
C PRO A 158 -1.62 56.31 21.77
N CYS A 159 -2.45 56.62 22.77
CA CYS A 159 -3.86 56.22 22.77
C CYS A 159 -4.63 57.04 21.72
N SER A 160 -4.90 56.45 20.55
CA SER A 160 -5.60 57.11 19.43
C SER A 160 -7.02 56.58 19.26
N SER A 161 -7.86 57.35 18.55
CA SER A 161 -9.21 56.90 18.15
C SER A 161 -9.16 55.61 17.32
N GLU A 162 -8.06 55.38 16.61
CA GLU A 162 -7.92 54.25 15.69
C GLU A 162 -7.65 52.97 16.47
N LEU A 163 -6.89 53.08 17.56
CA LEU A 163 -6.69 52.03 18.57
C LEU A 163 -8.00 51.72 19.33
N LEU A 164 -8.76 52.75 19.72
CA LEU A 164 -10.03 52.57 20.44
C LEU A 164 -11.11 51.91 19.55
N ASN A 165 -11.09 52.18 18.25
CA ASN A 165 -12.01 51.58 17.27
C ASN A 165 -11.49 50.27 16.65
N CYS A 166 -10.33 49.79 17.09
CA CYS A 166 -9.66 48.59 16.56
C CYS A 166 -9.43 48.61 15.04
N ASN A 167 -9.00 49.75 14.48
CA ASN A 167 -8.66 49.86 13.06
C ASN A 167 -7.27 49.25 12.78
N ALA A 168 -7.26 47.95 12.48
CA ALA A 168 -6.01 47.19 12.34
C ALA A 168 -5.04 47.76 11.30
N ALA A 169 -5.54 48.20 10.14
CA ALA A 169 -4.70 48.75 9.07
C ALA A 169 -4.07 50.09 9.48
N ALA A 170 -4.84 50.99 10.11
CA ALA A 170 -4.32 52.28 10.57
C ALA A 170 -3.24 52.11 11.65
N VAL A 171 -3.47 51.21 12.61
CA VAL A 171 -2.52 50.93 13.68
C VAL A 171 -1.24 50.28 13.14
N ALA A 172 -1.35 49.37 12.17
CA ALA A 172 -0.18 48.77 11.52
C ALA A 172 0.64 49.81 10.74
N ASN A 173 0.00 50.79 10.09
CA ASN A 173 0.69 51.89 9.41
C ASN A 173 1.45 52.78 10.41
N GLU A 174 0.81 53.17 11.52
CA GLU A 174 1.45 53.98 12.56
C GLU A 174 2.64 53.25 13.20
N ALA A 175 2.47 51.97 13.52
CA ALA A 175 3.54 51.11 14.01
C ALA A 175 4.69 50.96 13.01
N THR A 176 4.37 50.88 11.70
CA THR A 176 5.36 50.81 10.62
C THR A 176 6.18 52.09 10.54
N ASP A 177 5.56 53.25 10.63
CA ASP A 177 6.24 54.54 10.57
C ASP A 177 7.15 54.73 11.80
N ALA A 178 6.67 54.38 12.99
CA ALA A 178 7.48 54.37 14.20
C ALA A 178 8.67 53.40 14.10
N ALA A 179 8.45 52.20 13.57
CA ALA A 179 9.51 51.22 13.35
C ALA A 179 10.54 51.74 12.33
N ARG A 180 10.08 52.37 11.24
CA ARG A 180 10.94 52.97 10.19
C ARG A 180 11.89 54.02 10.77
N ALA A 181 11.41 54.84 11.71
CA ALA A 181 12.24 55.84 12.40
C ALA A 181 13.37 55.20 13.23
N ILE A 182 13.13 54.01 13.81
CA ILE A 182 14.12 53.29 14.62
C ILE A 182 15.18 52.59 13.74
N ILE A 183 14.74 51.95 12.65
CA ILE A 183 15.62 51.07 11.86
C ILE A 183 16.19 51.71 10.58
N GLY A 184 15.80 52.96 10.27
CA GLY A 184 16.34 53.75 9.16
C GLY A 184 15.79 53.38 7.77
N GLY A 185 14.77 52.53 7.69
CA GLY A 185 14.14 52.11 6.42
C GLY A 185 13.57 50.69 6.46
N LEU A 186 12.62 50.39 5.56
CA LEU A 186 11.96 49.07 5.47
C LEU A 186 12.52 48.19 4.33
N GLY A 187 13.36 48.77 3.47
CA GLY A 187 13.95 48.08 2.33
C GLY A 187 14.82 46.92 2.78
N GLY A 188 14.35 45.69 2.55
CA GLY A 188 15.04 44.45 2.96
C GLY A 188 14.13 43.45 3.68
N PHE A 189 13.00 43.90 4.22
CA PHE A 189 11.97 43.00 4.75
C PHE A 189 10.96 42.65 3.68
N THR A 190 10.62 41.37 3.59
CA THR A 190 9.58 40.89 2.69
C THR A 190 8.24 40.76 3.38
N HIS A 191 8.20 40.51 4.70
CA HIS A 191 6.98 40.33 5.48
C HIS A 191 7.06 41.09 6.81
N ARG A 192 5.91 41.43 7.39
CA ARG A 192 5.80 42.12 8.67
C ARG A 192 4.81 41.43 9.60
N MET A 193 5.08 41.45 10.89
CA MET A 193 4.19 40.90 11.91
C MET A 193 4.07 41.90 13.06
N TYR A 194 2.85 42.35 13.34
CA TYR A 194 2.58 43.34 14.38
C TYR A 194 2.03 42.60 15.61
N VAL A 195 2.74 42.70 16.74
CA VAL A 195 2.32 42.12 18.01
C VAL A 195 1.66 43.21 18.84
N MET A 196 0.34 43.24 18.75
CA MET A 196 -0.57 44.23 19.34
C MET A 196 -0.91 43.90 20.79
N PRO A 197 -0.83 44.86 21.73
CA PRO A 197 -1.16 44.62 23.12
C PRO A 197 -2.63 44.21 23.30
N ASN A 198 -2.90 43.42 24.34
CA ASN A 198 -4.24 42.91 24.61
C ASN A 198 -5.16 44.02 25.15
N LEU A 199 -5.99 44.59 24.27
CA LEU A 199 -6.99 45.60 24.62
C LEU A 199 -8.39 45.00 24.62
N ALA A 200 -9.25 45.44 25.55
CA ALA A 200 -10.64 45.02 25.59
C ALA A 200 -11.43 45.40 24.31
N THR A 201 -11.04 46.49 23.64
CA THR A 201 -11.64 46.98 22.37
C THR A 201 -11.17 46.18 21.15
N CYS A 202 -10.06 45.46 21.27
CA CYS A 202 -9.51 44.56 20.25
C CYS A 202 -9.41 43.13 20.81
N PRO A 203 -10.55 42.45 21.06
CA PRO A 203 -10.54 41.07 21.54
C PRO A 203 -9.94 40.12 20.48
N TRP A 204 -9.63 38.89 20.90
CA TRP A 204 -8.86 37.89 20.15
C TRP A 204 -9.14 37.88 18.64
N GLY A 205 -8.07 37.95 17.85
CA GLY A 205 -8.13 37.97 16.39
C GLY A 205 -6.82 37.55 15.76
N GLY A 206 -6.34 36.33 16.08
CA GLY A 206 -5.32 35.65 15.27
C GLY A 206 -5.91 35.29 13.91
N LEU A 207 -6.24 36.35 13.16
CA LEU A 207 -6.95 36.39 11.90
C LEU A 207 -6.05 37.16 10.94
N ALA A 208 -6.00 36.71 9.69
CA ALA A 208 -5.30 37.41 8.62
C ALA A 208 -6.02 38.71 8.26
N THR A 209 -5.96 39.68 9.17
CA THR A 209 -6.72 40.93 9.18
C THR A 209 -6.00 42.01 8.37
N LEU A 210 -4.69 41.85 8.20
CA LEU A 210 -3.84 42.75 7.41
C LEU A 210 -3.60 42.15 6.03
N ARG A 211 -3.44 43.03 5.04
CA ARG A 211 -3.37 42.67 3.63
C ARG A 211 -1.97 42.21 3.23
N GLY A 212 -1.90 41.22 2.35
CA GLY A 212 -0.67 40.86 1.63
C GLY A 212 0.34 40.07 2.46
N ARG A 213 1.44 40.73 2.87
CA ARG A 213 2.60 40.09 3.55
C ARG A 213 2.69 40.45 5.04
N ASP A 214 1.61 40.98 5.57
CA ASP A 214 1.53 41.51 6.92
C ASP A 214 0.62 40.62 7.78
N SER A 215 0.95 40.42 9.05
CA SER A 215 0.14 39.61 9.99
C SER A 215 -0.07 40.34 11.31
N TRP A 216 -1.20 40.09 11.96
CA TRP A 216 -1.58 40.68 13.24
C TRP A 216 -1.60 39.62 14.34
N MET A 217 -0.96 39.91 15.48
CA MET A 217 -0.76 38.96 16.57
C MET A 217 -0.99 39.61 17.94
N MET A 218 -1.28 38.80 18.96
CA MET A 218 -1.36 39.24 20.35
C MET A 218 -0.19 38.72 21.19
N PRO A 219 0.23 39.43 22.27
CA PRO A 219 1.29 39.02 23.18
C PRO A 219 0.79 37.99 24.20
N SER A 220 0.19 36.89 23.73
CA SER A 220 -0.44 35.88 24.59
C SER A 220 -0.03 34.46 24.21
N VAL A 221 -0.32 33.50 25.10
CA VAL A 221 -0.11 32.06 24.86
C VAL A 221 -0.99 31.50 23.74
N TRP A 222 -2.00 32.24 23.30
CA TRP A 222 -2.87 31.92 22.16
C TRP A 222 -2.58 32.81 20.93
N GLY A 223 -1.56 33.67 21.00
CA GLY A 223 -1.14 34.58 19.95
C GLY A 223 0.28 34.25 19.48
N ILE A 224 1.21 35.21 19.60
CA ILE A 224 2.61 35.08 19.13
C ILE A 224 3.38 33.90 19.75
N PHE A 225 2.92 33.38 20.90
CA PHE A 225 3.54 32.25 21.59
C PHE A 225 2.87 30.89 21.31
N ARG A 226 1.83 30.86 20.47
CA ARG A 226 1.23 29.63 19.96
C ARG A 226 1.72 29.36 18.55
N ARG A 227 2.34 28.20 18.34
CA ARG A 227 2.89 27.82 17.04
C ARG A 227 1.81 27.74 15.97
N GLY A 228 0.69 27.06 16.25
CA GLY A 228 -0.45 26.94 15.34
C GLY A 228 -0.90 28.29 14.83
N THR A 229 -1.14 29.25 15.72
CA THR A 229 -1.56 30.61 15.36
C THR A 229 -0.55 31.34 14.49
N VAL A 230 0.74 31.29 14.83
CA VAL A 230 1.77 31.95 14.01
C VAL A 230 1.87 31.34 12.61
N MET A 231 1.79 30.01 12.52
CA MET A 231 1.86 29.32 11.24
C MET A 231 0.60 29.55 10.39
N GLN A 232 -0.58 29.44 10.99
CA GLN A 232 -1.87 29.72 10.37
C GLN A 232 -1.89 31.08 9.68
N GLU A 233 -1.46 32.13 10.38
CA GLU A 233 -1.40 33.49 9.85
C GLU A 233 -0.38 33.68 8.73
N LEU A 234 0.74 32.96 8.78
CA LEU A 234 1.69 32.95 7.67
C LEU A 234 1.13 32.24 6.45
N LEU A 235 0.36 31.16 6.63
CA LEU A 235 -0.24 30.38 5.55
C LEU A 235 -1.43 31.10 4.91
N HIS A 236 -2.19 31.88 5.68
CA HIS A 236 -3.20 32.80 5.15
C HIS A 236 -2.60 33.76 4.11
N ASN A 237 -1.42 34.31 4.38
CA ASN A 237 -0.69 35.18 3.44
C ASN A 237 -0.18 34.44 2.19
N LEU A 238 -0.24 33.09 2.17
CA LEU A 238 0.06 32.24 1.02
C LEU A 238 -1.21 31.75 0.29
N GLY A 239 -2.39 32.23 0.66
CA GLY A 239 -3.65 31.89 0.00
C GLY A 239 -4.25 30.56 0.44
N LEU A 240 -3.88 30.07 1.62
CA LEU A 240 -4.51 28.91 2.26
C LEU A 240 -5.55 29.39 3.28
N HIS A 241 -6.71 28.75 3.34
CA HIS A 241 -7.81 29.15 4.22
C HIS A 241 -8.21 28.01 5.16
N HIS A 242 -9.03 28.34 6.16
CA HIS A 242 -9.46 27.38 7.18
C HIS A 242 -10.31 26.25 6.62
N ALA A 243 -10.48 25.21 7.43
CA ALA A 243 -11.45 24.15 7.19
C ALA A 243 -12.88 24.66 7.37
N TRP A 244 -13.74 24.52 6.36
CA TRP A 244 -15.14 24.97 6.39
C TRP A 244 -16.10 23.84 6.05
N ARG A 245 -17.10 23.63 6.91
CA ARG A 245 -18.19 22.67 6.68
C ARG A 245 -19.53 23.32 6.95
N ASP A 246 -20.44 23.26 5.97
CA ASP A 246 -21.82 23.76 6.10
C ASP A 246 -21.92 25.23 6.55
N GLY A 247 -20.93 26.06 6.18
CA GLY A 247 -20.89 27.49 6.53
C GLY A 247 -20.34 27.78 7.93
N ILE A 248 -19.73 26.79 8.59
CA ILE A 248 -19.07 26.93 9.90
C ILE A 248 -17.61 26.50 9.75
N GLU A 249 -16.72 27.30 10.33
CA GLU A 249 -15.31 26.96 10.48
C GLU A 249 -15.17 25.77 11.43
N TYR A 250 -14.67 24.65 10.90
CA TYR A 250 -14.61 23.39 11.63
C TYR A 250 -13.30 23.24 12.39
N ALA A 251 -13.37 22.68 13.60
CA ALA A 251 -12.19 22.50 14.44
C ALA A 251 -11.32 21.31 14.04
N ASP A 252 -10.66 21.39 12.87
CA ASP A 252 -9.71 20.36 12.42
C ASP A 252 -8.40 20.43 13.22
N ILE A 253 -8.17 19.47 14.11
CA ILE A 253 -6.96 19.39 14.93
C ILE A 253 -5.74 18.81 14.18
N SER A 254 -5.90 18.41 12.91
CA SER A 254 -4.84 17.75 12.13
C SER A 254 -3.89 18.71 11.41
N THR A 255 -4.14 20.02 11.50
CA THR A 255 -3.42 21.07 10.78
C THR A 255 -3.44 22.40 11.55
N TRP A 256 -2.48 23.27 11.26
CA TRP A 256 -2.49 24.67 11.67
C TRP A 256 -3.64 25.47 11.07
N MET A 257 -4.20 25.06 9.93
CA MET A 257 -5.36 25.74 9.32
C MET A 257 -6.68 25.39 10.00
N GLY A 258 -6.64 24.62 11.08
CA GLY A 258 -7.73 24.44 12.02
C GLY A 258 -7.24 24.77 13.42
N PHE A 259 -7.46 23.87 14.37
CA PHE A 259 -7.09 24.08 15.78
C PHE A 259 -5.83 23.31 16.19
N GLY A 260 -5.16 22.64 15.23
CA GLY A 260 -4.00 21.79 15.47
C GLY A 260 -2.67 22.54 15.60
N GLU A 261 -1.63 21.76 15.94
CA GLU A 261 -0.23 22.22 16.03
C GLU A 261 0.70 21.50 15.04
N ALA A 262 0.13 20.72 14.11
CA ALA A 262 0.84 19.89 13.15
C ALA A 262 0.93 20.53 11.75
N CYS A 263 1.79 19.99 10.87
CA CYS A 263 1.95 20.49 9.51
C CYS A 263 0.62 20.50 8.73
N PRO A 264 0.57 21.27 7.62
CA PRO A 264 -0.57 21.26 6.72
C PRO A 264 -0.92 19.85 6.23
N THR A 265 -2.21 19.61 6.01
CA THR A 265 -2.73 18.33 5.53
C THR A 265 -2.41 18.13 4.05
N ALA A 266 -2.61 16.91 3.53
CA ALA A 266 -2.35 16.59 2.13
C ALA A 266 -3.02 17.56 1.11
N PRO A 267 -4.33 17.89 1.21
CA PRO A 267 -4.94 18.85 0.29
C PRO A 267 -4.34 20.26 0.42
N GLU A 268 -3.96 20.68 1.63
CA GLU A 268 -3.32 21.97 1.85
C GLU A 268 -1.90 22.02 1.26
N LEU A 269 -1.11 20.97 1.48
CA LEU A 269 0.21 20.81 0.87
C LEU A 269 0.13 20.75 -0.66
N ALA A 270 -0.89 20.10 -1.21
CA ALA A 270 -1.15 20.06 -2.64
C ALA A 270 -1.51 21.45 -3.19
N ARG A 271 -2.37 22.20 -2.48
CA ARG A 271 -2.80 23.55 -2.85
C ARG A 271 -1.66 24.56 -2.82
N LEU A 272 -0.81 24.49 -1.79
CA LEU A 272 0.41 25.28 -1.66
C LEU A 272 1.51 24.83 -2.64
N GLY A 273 1.39 23.61 -3.15
CA GLY A 273 2.35 23.02 -4.05
C GLY A 273 3.62 22.49 -3.43
N TRP A 274 3.58 22.23 -2.13
CA TRP A 274 4.70 21.68 -1.39
C TRP A 274 4.77 20.16 -1.50
N ALA A 275 3.67 19.49 -1.86
CA ALA A 275 3.66 18.04 -2.03
C ALA A 275 2.92 17.60 -3.29
N THR A 276 3.31 16.44 -3.80
CA THR A 276 2.70 15.79 -4.97
C THR A 276 2.06 14.46 -4.58
N PRO A 277 0.97 14.06 -5.26
CA PRO A 277 0.38 12.75 -5.05
C PRO A 277 1.35 11.65 -5.49
N LEU A 278 1.12 10.43 -5.01
CA LEU A 278 1.80 9.24 -5.53
C LEU A 278 1.62 9.17 -7.07
N ALA A 279 2.61 8.67 -7.81
CA ALA A 279 2.54 8.59 -9.28
C ALA A 279 1.33 7.78 -9.80
N ALA A 280 0.89 6.78 -9.02
CA ALA A 280 -0.34 6.02 -9.24
C ALA A 280 -1.53 6.50 -8.37
N GLY A 281 -1.40 7.64 -7.71
CA GLY A 281 -2.27 8.14 -6.65
C GLY A 281 -3.17 9.29 -7.05
N THR A 282 -3.23 9.71 -8.32
CA THR A 282 -4.37 10.51 -8.79
C THR A 282 -5.39 9.55 -9.37
N LEU A 283 -6.44 9.24 -8.63
CA LEU A 283 -7.46 8.27 -9.02
C LEU A 283 -8.72 8.95 -9.55
N ASP A 284 -9.19 8.54 -10.72
CA ASP A 284 -10.41 9.02 -11.37
C ASP A 284 -11.08 7.88 -12.16
N ARG A 285 -12.15 8.17 -12.90
CA ARG A 285 -12.90 7.15 -13.67
C ARG A 285 -12.02 6.37 -14.65
N SER A 286 -10.92 6.94 -15.14
CA SER A 286 -10.05 6.29 -16.13
C SER A 286 -9.14 5.23 -15.53
N ASN A 287 -8.76 5.36 -14.26
CA ASN A 287 -7.77 4.49 -13.61
C ASN A 287 -8.30 3.80 -12.34
N LEU A 288 -9.52 4.14 -11.88
CA LEU A 288 -10.28 3.44 -10.85
C LEU A 288 -11.66 3.05 -11.41
N LEU A 289 -11.70 1.90 -12.08
CA LEU A 289 -12.91 1.36 -12.72
C LEU A 289 -13.91 0.80 -11.69
N GLU A 290 -15.16 0.60 -12.10
CA GLU A 290 -16.17 0.00 -11.22
C GLU A 290 -15.80 -1.45 -10.86
N GLY A 291 -15.87 -1.78 -9.56
CA GLY A 291 -15.46 -3.07 -9.03
C GLY A 291 -13.94 -3.27 -8.97
N MET A 292 -13.15 -2.29 -9.43
CA MET A 292 -11.69 -2.35 -9.38
C MET A 292 -11.19 -2.01 -7.98
N VAL A 293 -10.30 -2.86 -7.46
CA VAL A 293 -9.54 -2.59 -6.23
C VAL A 293 -8.10 -2.33 -6.63
N ILE A 294 -7.63 -1.10 -6.42
CA ILE A 294 -6.21 -0.77 -6.47
C ILE A 294 -5.62 -1.16 -5.12
N ARG A 295 -4.62 -2.04 -5.13
CA ARG A 295 -4.05 -2.64 -3.92
C ARG A 295 -2.61 -2.22 -3.72
N GLY A 296 -2.20 -2.14 -2.45
CA GLY A 296 -0.82 -1.97 -2.03
C GLY A 296 -0.23 -0.63 -2.43
N LEU A 297 -1.03 0.44 -2.48
CA LEU A 297 -0.48 1.78 -2.65
C LEU A 297 0.35 2.10 -1.42
N ARG A 298 1.68 2.10 -1.58
CA ARG A 298 2.60 2.44 -0.51
C ARG A 298 2.60 3.94 -0.31
N LEU A 299 2.15 4.34 0.87
CA LEU A 299 2.01 5.72 1.25
C LEU A 299 3.01 6.06 2.35
N ASN A 300 3.91 6.99 2.07
CA ASN A 300 4.88 7.47 3.04
C ASN A 300 4.27 8.55 3.93
N ALA A 301 4.74 8.63 5.18
CA ALA A 301 4.35 9.68 6.10
C ALA A 301 4.69 11.06 5.53
N THR A 302 3.78 12.01 5.71
CA THR A 302 3.87 13.36 5.13
C THR A 302 5.21 14.03 5.41
N TYR A 303 5.74 13.98 6.63
CA TYR A 303 6.98 14.68 6.99
C TYR A 303 8.26 14.18 6.27
N LEU A 304 8.24 13.02 5.61
CA LEU A 304 9.44 12.43 5.01
C LEU A 304 9.96 13.22 3.80
N GLY A 305 9.07 13.80 3.00
CA GLY A 305 9.46 14.58 1.82
C GLY A 305 8.27 14.99 0.95
N PRO A 306 8.48 15.77 -0.12
CA PRO A 306 7.40 16.35 -0.92
C PRO A 306 6.76 15.37 -1.93
N ASN A 307 7.41 14.25 -2.22
CA ASN A 307 7.02 13.38 -3.34
C ASN A 307 6.23 12.17 -2.88
N GLY A 308 5.02 12.00 -3.41
CA GLY A 308 4.22 10.79 -3.23
C GLY A 308 3.67 10.58 -1.82
N THR A 309 3.32 11.65 -1.12
CA THR A 309 2.89 11.60 0.29
C THR A 309 1.39 11.42 0.50
N PHE A 310 0.60 11.48 -0.58
CA PHE A 310 -0.85 11.31 -0.51
C PHE A 310 -1.42 10.67 -1.77
N ILE A 311 -2.65 10.18 -1.67
CA ILE A 311 -3.48 9.76 -2.79
C ILE A 311 -4.61 10.79 -2.92
N ARG A 312 -4.81 11.31 -4.13
CA ARG A 312 -5.90 12.21 -4.51
C ARG A 312 -6.91 11.46 -5.36
N ILE A 313 -8.16 11.43 -4.95
CA ILE A 313 -9.25 10.72 -5.62
C ILE A 313 -10.26 11.76 -6.11
N ARG A 314 -10.50 11.76 -7.42
CA ARG A 314 -11.47 12.60 -8.13
C ARG A 314 -12.65 11.71 -8.55
N PRO A 315 -13.76 11.71 -7.82
CA PRO A 315 -14.91 10.87 -8.12
C PRO A 315 -15.75 11.45 -9.28
N ASP A 316 -15.11 11.71 -10.42
CA ASP A 316 -15.73 12.18 -11.66
C ASP A 316 -16.78 11.22 -12.21
N TRP A 317 -16.80 9.97 -11.72
CA TRP A 317 -17.88 9.03 -11.96
C TRP A 317 -19.24 9.43 -11.40
N MET A 318 -19.28 10.35 -10.42
CA MET A 318 -20.51 10.85 -9.83
C MET A 318 -21.21 11.92 -10.70
N GLY A 319 -20.59 12.37 -11.80
CA GLY A 319 -21.16 13.43 -12.65
C GLY A 319 -21.42 14.72 -11.86
N ASP A 320 -22.58 15.33 -12.08
CA ASP A 320 -22.98 16.59 -11.41
C ASP A 320 -23.25 16.42 -9.90
N ALA A 321 -23.41 15.18 -9.42
CA ALA A 321 -23.51 14.90 -7.98
C ALA A 321 -22.15 14.96 -7.26
N ARG A 322 -21.05 15.17 -8.00
CA ARG A 322 -19.71 15.36 -7.43
C ARG A 322 -19.60 16.73 -6.79
N THR A 323 -19.39 16.75 -5.48
CA THR A 323 -19.13 17.98 -4.72
C THR A 323 -17.74 18.04 -4.10
N ILE A 324 -17.03 16.91 -4.00
CA ILE A 324 -15.74 16.83 -3.30
C ILE A 324 -14.73 15.93 -4.03
N ASN A 325 -13.45 16.24 -3.82
CA ASN A 325 -12.31 15.35 -4.03
C ASN A 325 -11.86 14.79 -2.68
N VAL A 326 -11.26 13.60 -2.66
CA VAL A 326 -10.81 12.93 -1.44
C VAL A 326 -9.29 12.81 -1.44
N TYR A 327 -8.66 13.16 -0.33
CA TYR A 327 -7.23 13.02 -0.09
C TYR A 327 -7.00 11.99 1.01
N VAL A 328 -6.08 11.05 0.79
CA VAL A 328 -5.69 10.04 1.77
C VAL A 328 -4.21 10.19 2.04
N SER A 329 -3.83 10.46 3.30
CA SER A 329 -2.44 10.62 3.71
C SER A 329 -2.12 9.88 5.01
N LEU A 330 -0.85 9.51 5.22
CA LEU A 330 -0.36 8.91 6.46
C LEU A 330 0.28 10.02 7.28
N ARG A 331 -0.16 10.18 8.52
CA ARG A 331 0.44 11.12 9.48
C ARG A 331 1.21 10.31 10.53
N ALA A 332 2.44 10.71 10.82
CA ALA A 332 3.29 10.04 11.81
C ALA A 332 4.23 11.04 12.48
N TRP A 333 4.75 10.70 13.65
CA TRP A 333 5.70 11.58 14.35
C TRP A 333 7.01 11.71 13.60
N GLY A 334 7.45 12.95 13.43
CA GLY A 334 8.75 13.26 12.87
C GLY A 334 8.80 14.65 12.27
N ARG A 335 9.97 15.32 12.39
CA ARG A 335 10.22 16.66 11.87
C ARG A 335 9.06 17.62 12.18
N GLY A 336 8.35 18.09 11.14
CA GLY A 336 7.25 19.02 11.29
C GLY A 336 5.97 18.42 11.91
N ASP A 337 5.77 17.11 11.85
CA ASP A 337 4.64 16.46 12.53
C ASP A 337 5.00 15.98 13.95
N SER A 338 5.99 16.61 14.59
CA SER A 338 6.44 16.28 15.95
C SER A 338 5.43 16.61 17.06
N LEU A 339 4.45 17.48 16.79
CA LEU A 339 3.34 17.81 17.71
C LEU A 339 2.00 17.24 17.25
N LEU A 340 2.02 16.24 16.38
CA LEU A 340 0.81 15.59 15.91
C LEU A 340 0.08 14.89 17.09
N PRO A 341 -1.23 15.12 17.29
CA PRO A 341 -2.01 14.43 18.31
C PRO A 341 -2.03 12.90 18.14
N ASP A 342 -2.03 12.15 19.24
CA ASP A 342 -2.06 10.66 19.26
C ASP A 342 -3.23 10.06 18.46
N THR A 343 -4.32 10.82 18.33
CA THR A 343 -5.50 10.44 17.53
C THR A 343 -5.24 10.40 16.03
N LEU A 344 -4.10 10.92 15.56
CA LEU A 344 -3.72 11.01 14.14
C LEU A 344 -2.41 10.28 13.84
N VAL A 345 -1.54 10.09 14.83
CA VAL A 345 -0.21 9.48 14.66
C VAL A 345 -0.32 8.01 14.27
N GLY A 346 0.37 7.62 13.20
CA GLY A 346 0.41 6.24 12.69
C GLY A 346 -0.89 5.81 12.01
N ARG A 347 -1.76 6.77 11.63
CA ARG A 347 -3.08 6.51 11.05
C ARG A 347 -3.24 7.21 9.71
N LEU A 348 -4.17 6.72 8.87
CA LEU A 348 -4.54 7.47 7.67
C LEU A 348 -5.48 8.61 8.04
N SER A 349 -5.16 9.81 7.57
CA SER A 349 -6.09 10.92 7.51
C SER A 349 -6.79 10.92 6.15
N VAL A 350 -8.12 10.91 6.18
CA VAL A 350 -8.96 11.05 4.98
C VAL A 350 -9.59 12.43 5.02
N HIS A 351 -9.20 13.29 4.09
CA HIS A 351 -9.69 14.65 3.95
C HIS A 351 -10.57 14.80 2.71
N GLU A 352 -11.58 15.65 2.78
CA GLU A 352 -12.30 16.15 1.61
C GLU A 352 -11.81 17.55 1.23
N ALA A 353 -11.95 17.90 -0.04
CA ALA A 353 -11.80 19.25 -0.57
C ALA A 353 -12.89 19.52 -1.60
N LEU A 354 -13.43 20.74 -1.65
CA LEU A 354 -14.47 21.14 -2.61
C LEU A 354 -13.95 21.00 -4.04
N SER A 355 -14.54 20.09 -4.83
CA SER A 355 -14.00 19.72 -6.15
C SER A 355 -13.98 20.90 -7.14
N LYS A 356 -14.94 21.82 -7.03
CA LYS A 356 -15.02 23.02 -7.89
C LYS A 356 -13.79 23.93 -7.72
N VAL A 357 -13.21 23.96 -6.53
CA VAL A 357 -12.01 24.76 -6.21
C VAL A 357 -10.75 23.95 -6.43
N ASP A 358 -10.74 22.72 -5.94
CA ASP A 358 -9.57 21.83 -6.01
C ASP A 358 -9.21 21.44 -7.46
N ASP A 359 -10.20 21.29 -8.35
CA ASP A 359 -9.96 21.03 -9.78
C ASP A 359 -9.73 22.31 -10.61
N ASN A 360 -10.01 23.49 -10.04
CA ASN A 360 -9.81 24.78 -10.70
C ASN A 360 -8.95 25.69 -9.82
N PRO A 361 -7.61 25.64 -9.98
CA PRO A 361 -6.69 26.42 -9.16
C PRO A 361 -6.92 27.94 -9.18
N GLY A 362 -7.61 28.46 -10.21
CA GLY A 362 -8.01 29.86 -10.35
C GLY A 362 -9.35 30.20 -9.70
N SER A 363 -10.01 29.25 -9.03
CA SER A 363 -11.19 29.51 -8.22
C SER A 363 -10.82 30.28 -6.96
N THR A 364 -11.69 31.24 -6.68
CA THR A 364 -11.71 32.19 -5.56
C THR A 364 -12.51 31.68 -4.36
N ASP A 365 -13.30 30.62 -4.58
CA ASP A 365 -14.16 30.05 -3.56
C ASP A 365 -13.29 29.35 -2.51
N ASP A 366 -13.75 29.30 -1.26
CA ASP A 366 -13.05 28.58 -0.19
C ASP A 366 -12.85 27.10 -0.59
N PRO A 367 -11.63 26.54 -0.51
CA PRO A 367 -11.37 25.15 -0.85
C PRO A 367 -12.11 24.14 0.04
N ARG A 368 -12.63 24.56 1.20
CA ARG A 368 -13.41 23.76 2.17
C ARG A 368 -12.77 22.40 2.41
N ILE A 369 -11.59 22.44 3.02
CA ILE A 369 -10.85 21.24 3.36
C ILE A 369 -11.32 20.74 4.72
N ASN A 370 -11.78 19.49 4.84
CA ASN A 370 -12.20 18.94 6.14
C ASN A 370 -11.63 17.54 6.35
N LEU A 371 -11.23 17.22 7.59
CA LEU A 371 -10.98 15.84 7.99
C LEU A 371 -12.31 15.07 8.05
N LEU A 372 -12.50 14.14 7.13
CA LEU A 372 -13.64 13.22 7.14
C LEU A 372 -13.49 12.17 8.23
N ARG A 373 -12.29 11.59 8.33
CA ARG A 373 -12.02 10.48 9.24
C ARG A 373 -10.53 10.22 9.40
N THR A 374 -10.19 9.71 10.57
CA THR A 374 -8.93 9.01 10.80
C THR A 374 -9.15 7.50 10.80
N MET A 375 -8.31 6.75 10.10
CA MET A 375 -8.39 5.30 9.99
C MET A 375 -7.19 4.64 10.63
N ASP A 376 -7.44 3.82 11.64
CA ASP A 376 -6.41 2.99 12.27
C ASP A 376 -5.81 2.00 11.26
N PRO A 377 -4.52 1.65 11.41
CA PRO A 377 -3.92 0.55 10.66
C PRO A 377 -4.82 -0.65 10.70
N GLY A 378 -5.17 -1.14 9.52
CA GLY A 378 -6.01 -2.31 9.42
C GLY A 378 -7.52 -2.09 9.46
N THR A 379 -7.98 -0.85 9.44
CA THR A 379 -9.42 -0.57 9.39
C THR A 379 -9.90 -0.26 7.97
N ARG A 380 -11.14 -0.64 7.70
CA ARG A 380 -11.84 -0.34 6.45
C ARG A 380 -12.80 0.80 6.68
N HIS A 381 -12.90 1.71 5.71
CA HIS A 381 -13.95 2.70 5.67
C HIS A 381 -14.67 2.72 4.32
N VAL A 382 -15.97 2.96 4.35
CA VAL A 382 -16.84 3.02 3.17
C VAL A 382 -17.46 4.40 3.12
N LEU A 383 -17.32 5.06 1.97
CA LEU A 383 -17.89 6.36 1.63
C LEU A 383 -19.01 6.12 0.59
N PRO A 384 -20.24 5.78 1.03
CA PRO A 384 -21.31 5.36 0.12
C PRO A 384 -21.75 6.46 -0.83
N ALA A 385 -21.73 7.72 -0.38
CA ALA A 385 -22.05 8.88 -1.22
C ALA A 385 -21.12 9.04 -2.43
N LEU A 386 -19.90 8.52 -2.34
CA LEU A 386 -18.90 8.56 -3.42
C LEU A 386 -18.72 7.22 -4.13
N ARG A 387 -19.46 6.19 -3.69
CA ARG A 387 -19.26 4.78 -4.06
C ARG A 387 -17.81 4.32 -3.94
N LEU A 388 -17.17 4.73 -2.86
CA LEU A 388 -15.75 4.51 -2.62
C LEU A 388 -15.56 3.74 -1.32
N ALA A 389 -14.59 2.84 -1.29
CA ALA A 389 -14.12 2.24 -0.07
C ALA A 389 -12.59 2.32 0.00
N ILE A 390 -12.07 2.50 1.20
CA ILE A 390 -10.65 2.67 1.50
C ILE A 390 -10.32 1.64 2.58
N GLN A 391 -9.17 0.98 2.45
CA GLN A 391 -8.64 0.05 3.45
C GLN A 391 -7.27 0.54 3.87
N ALA A 392 -7.15 0.96 5.14
CA ALA A 392 -5.86 1.11 5.79
C ALA A 392 -5.33 -0.29 6.09
N ARG A 393 -4.07 -0.56 5.74
CA ARG A 393 -3.39 -1.80 6.11
C ARG A 393 -2.38 -1.55 7.22
N GLU A 394 -1.41 -2.45 7.35
CA GLU A 394 -0.34 -2.36 8.34
C GLU A 394 0.61 -1.19 8.05
N LEU A 395 1.15 -0.64 9.14
CA LEU A 395 2.30 0.24 9.08
C LEU A 395 3.53 -0.55 8.62
N VAL A 396 4.33 0.07 7.78
CA VAL A 396 5.62 -0.40 7.30
C VAL A 396 6.69 0.64 7.63
N ASP A 397 7.96 0.32 7.40
CA ASP A 397 9.09 1.25 7.61
C ASP A 397 9.09 1.88 9.02
N GLU A 398 8.93 1.02 10.04
CA GLU A 398 8.92 1.44 11.46
C GLU A 398 7.85 2.50 11.79
N GLY A 399 6.72 2.49 11.07
CA GLY A 399 5.61 3.43 11.28
C GLY A 399 5.64 4.66 10.37
N THR A 400 6.61 4.73 9.45
CA THR A 400 6.76 5.86 8.52
C THR A 400 6.18 5.60 7.13
N GLY A 401 5.65 4.40 6.87
CA GLY A 401 4.86 4.08 5.69
C GLY A 401 3.61 3.26 6.03
N MET A 402 2.63 3.24 5.13
CA MET A 402 1.44 2.40 5.24
C MET A 402 0.99 1.93 3.86
N LEU A 403 0.55 0.68 3.76
CA LEU A 403 -0.11 0.19 2.55
C LEU A 403 -1.60 0.58 2.57
N VAL A 404 -2.10 1.07 1.44
CA VAL A 404 -3.49 1.50 1.29
C VAL A 404 -4.10 0.82 0.07
N ASP A 405 -5.31 0.29 0.23
CA ASP A 405 -6.12 -0.20 -0.88
C ASP A 405 -7.33 0.71 -1.09
N ILE A 406 -7.69 0.94 -2.35
CA ILE A 406 -8.81 1.80 -2.73
C ILE A 406 -9.68 1.07 -3.74
N CYS A 407 -10.99 1.14 -3.55
CA CYS A 407 -11.95 0.53 -4.46
C CYS A 407 -13.13 1.45 -4.75
N ARG A 408 -13.52 1.48 -6.02
CA ARG A 408 -14.80 2.05 -6.44
C ARG A 408 -15.81 0.93 -6.66
N PHE A 409 -16.99 1.05 -6.07
CA PHE A 409 -18.11 0.12 -6.28
C PHE A 409 -19.24 0.76 -7.08
N ARG A 410 -20.16 -0.05 -7.59
CA ARG A 410 -21.31 0.39 -8.38
C ARG A 410 -22.57 0.48 -7.55
N VAL A 411 -22.89 -0.58 -6.81
CA VAL A 411 -24.14 -0.73 -6.05
C VAL A 411 -23.86 -0.86 -4.56
N ASN A 412 -22.92 -1.72 -4.18
CA ASN A 412 -22.60 -1.98 -2.78
C ASN A 412 -21.09 -2.14 -2.57
N ALA A 413 -20.61 -1.65 -1.43
CA ALA A 413 -19.23 -1.82 -0.98
C ALA A 413 -18.81 -3.29 -0.84
N SER A 414 -19.72 -4.26 -0.81
CA SER A 414 -19.40 -5.69 -0.92
C SER A 414 -18.69 -6.07 -2.23
N GLU A 415 -18.82 -5.26 -3.28
CA GLU A 415 -18.05 -5.40 -4.53
C GLU A 415 -16.54 -5.15 -4.30
N CYS A 416 -16.21 -4.34 -3.28
CA CYS A 416 -14.85 -4.05 -2.88
C CYS A 416 -14.30 -5.16 -1.99
N ARG A 417 -13.71 -6.17 -2.63
CA ARG A 417 -12.99 -7.25 -1.97
C ARG A 417 -11.59 -6.80 -1.55
N PHE A 418 -11.50 -6.13 -0.41
CA PHE A 418 -10.23 -5.88 0.26
C PHE A 418 -9.72 -7.16 0.94
N PRO A 419 -8.40 -7.38 1.01
CA PRO A 419 -7.84 -8.41 1.88
C PRO A 419 -8.29 -8.15 3.33
N LEU A 420 -8.63 -9.24 4.05
CA LEU A 420 -8.95 -9.14 5.48
C LEU A 420 -7.74 -8.57 6.21
N VAL A 421 -7.98 -7.54 7.01
CA VAL A 421 -6.97 -7.08 7.95
C VAL A 421 -7.02 -8.01 9.17
N PRO A 422 -5.87 -8.52 9.64
CA PRO A 422 -5.80 -9.09 10.97
C PRO A 422 -6.36 -8.08 11.98
N THR A 423 -7.50 -8.39 12.61
CA THR A 423 -7.90 -7.69 13.83
C THR A 423 -6.73 -7.77 14.80
N ALA A 424 -6.04 -6.66 15.01
CA ALA A 424 -5.06 -6.57 16.07
C ALA A 424 -5.80 -6.85 17.38
N CYS A 425 -5.38 -7.87 18.12
CA CYS A 425 -5.64 -7.89 19.56
C CYS A 425 -5.24 -6.52 20.12
N PRO A 426 -6.04 -5.90 21.01
CA PRO A 426 -5.69 -4.62 21.58
C PRO A 426 -4.30 -4.75 22.22
N ARG A 427 -3.29 -4.08 21.63
CA ARG A 427 -2.02 -3.88 22.32
C ARG A 427 -2.34 -3.01 23.51
N VAL A 428 -2.16 -3.56 24.71
CA VAL A 428 -2.04 -2.78 25.92
C VAL A 428 -0.83 -1.86 25.72
N THR A 429 -1.08 -0.60 25.37
CA THR A 429 -0.07 0.44 25.31
C THR A 429 0.29 0.80 26.74
N GLY A 430 1.47 0.35 27.17
CA GLY A 430 2.00 0.62 28.50
C GLY A 430 3.47 0.27 28.61
N PHE A 431 4.29 0.71 27.66
CA PHE A 431 5.75 0.79 27.87
C PHE A 431 6.30 2.03 27.15
N THR A 432 6.53 3.07 27.95
CA THR A 432 7.42 4.18 27.63
C THR A 432 8.86 3.67 27.67
N ALA A 433 9.47 3.43 26.51
CA ALA A 433 10.92 3.34 26.43
C ALA A 433 11.49 4.77 26.38
N ARG A 434 11.81 5.31 27.56
CA ARG A 434 12.66 6.48 27.68
C ARG A 434 14.10 6.01 27.48
N ALA A 435 14.74 6.50 26.42
CA ALA A 435 16.17 6.34 26.25
C ALA A 435 16.89 7.28 27.23
N ASP A 436 17.38 6.74 28.33
CA ASP A 436 18.40 7.40 29.15
C ASP A 436 19.63 6.50 29.20
N ALA A 437 20.68 6.93 28.49
CA ALA A 437 22.02 6.39 28.63
C ALA A 437 22.64 6.95 29.90
N ASN A 438 23.03 6.09 30.85
CA ASN A 438 24.32 6.13 31.56
C ASN A 438 24.38 5.19 32.78
N HIS A 439 25.59 4.62 32.94
CA HIS A 439 26.23 4.07 34.14
C HIS A 439 26.28 2.54 34.37
N TYR A 440 27.55 2.12 34.52
CA TYR A 440 28.15 0.86 34.93
C TYR A 440 27.73 0.39 36.34
N GLY A 441 27.80 -0.93 36.57
CA GLY A 441 28.21 -1.51 37.86
C GLY A 441 27.23 -2.49 38.53
N ASP A 442 27.57 -3.78 38.42
CA ASP A 442 27.60 -4.84 39.44
C ASP A 442 26.36 -5.27 40.28
N ASP A 443 26.23 -6.61 40.32
CA ASP A 443 25.89 -7.51 41.44
C ASP A 443 24.46 -7.69 42.02
N LEU A 444 24.05 -8.97 41.96
CA LEU A 444 23.36 -9.81 42.97
C LEU A 444 21.95 -9.46 43.47
N GLY A 445 21.11 -10.49 43.55
CA GLY A 445 20.21 -10.64 44.71
C GLY A 445 18.73 -10.96 44.45
N TRP A 446 18.37 -12.17 44.84
CA TRP A 446 17.07 -12.83 44.86
C TRP A 446 16.03 -12.22 45.86
N GLN A 447 14.74 -12.55 45.64
CA GLN A 447 13.58 -12.64 46.58
C GLN A 447 12.48 -11.54 46.59
N GLY A 448 11.23 -12.02 46.47
CA GLY A 448 10.05 -11.44 47.15
C GLY A 448 8.75 -11.31 46.36
N ASP A 449 7.95 -12.37 46.30
CA ASP A 449 6.47 -12.36 46.16
C ASP A 449 5.80 -11.79 47.45
N PRO A 450 4.46 -11.60 47.65
CA PRO A 450 3.26 -11.89 46.80
C PRO A 450 2.07 -10.85 46.90
N GLU A 451 0.91 -11.17 46.27
CA GLU A 451 -0.50 -10.82 46.64
C GLU A 451 -0.97 -9.33 46.56
N SER A 452 -2.15 -8.91 46.07
CA SER A 452 -3.51 -9.47 46.11
C SER A 452 -4.52 -8.62 45.28
N THR A 453 -5.45 -9.31 44.61
CA THR A 453 -6.92 -9.11 44.46
C THR A 453 -7.62 -7.72 44.47
N ALA A 454 -8.51 -7.48 43.49
CA ALA A 454 -10.00 -7.40 43.62
C ALA A 454 -10.75 -6.23 42.89
N PHE A 455 -11.72 -6.63 42.04
CA PHE A 455 -13.09 -6.12 41.79
C PHE A 455 -13.42 -4.62 41.55
N ALA A 456 -14.15 -4.33 40.45
CA ALA A 456 -15.62 -4.14 40.46
C ALA A 456 -16.16 -3.54 39.14
N CYS A 457 -17.25 -4.12 38.62
CA CYS A 457 -18.13 -3.53 37.59
C CYS A 457 -19.29 -2.76 38.24
N ASN A 458 -19.85 -1.74 37.56
CA ASN A 458 -21.27 -1.33 37.52
C ASN A 458 -21.42 -0.23 36.44
N ASN A 459 -22.21 -0.36 35.35
CA ASN A 459 -23.66 -0.52 35.10
C ASN A 459 -24.48 0.79 35.00
N TYR A 460 -25.56 0.71 34.19
CA TYR A 460 -26.60 1.66 33.73
C TYR A 460 -26.36 2.29 32.33
N GLY A 461 -27.22 2.13 31.30
CA GLY A 461 -28.50 1.44 31.15
C GLY A 461 -29.10 1.60 29.72
N THR A 462 -29.56 0.47 29.16
CA THR A 462 -30.72 0.16 28.24
C THR A 462 -31.24 1.19 27.21
N THR A 463 -31.59 0.85 25.96
CA THR A 463 -32.71 -0.05 25.53
C THR A 463 -32.56 -0.65 24.10
N GLU A 464 -32.90 -1.95 23.98
CA GLU A 464 -33.64 -2.74 22.93
C GLU A 464 -33.58 -2.31 21.42
N CYS A 465 -33.46 -3.21 20.43
CA CYS A 465 -34.32 -4.37 20.17
C CYS A 465 -33.62 -5.58 19.50
N ASP A 466 -34.17 -6.75 19.86
CA ASP A 466 -34.36 -8.00 19.10
C ASP A 466 -33.16 -8.73 18.45
N GLY A 467 -32.75 -9.79 19.16
CA GLY A 467 -32.13 -10.96 18.56
C GLY A 467 -33.17 -11.94 18.01
N PHE A 468 -32.91 -12.45 16.82
CA PHE A 468 -33.31 -13.79 16.41
C PHE A 468 -32.14 -14.51 15.72
N VAL A 469 -32.16 -15.83 15.86
CA VAL A 469 -31.04 -16.79 15.88
C VAL A 469 -30.62 -17.30 14.49
N TRP A 470 -29.29 -17.41 14.31
CA TRP A 470 -28.44 -18.34 13.52
C TRP A 470 -29.00 -19.13 12.32
N ASP A 471 -28.35 -18.97 11.16
CA ASP A 471 -27.74 -20.03 10.30
C ASP A 471 -27.15 -19.36 9.02
N THR A 472 -26.04 -19.71 8.37
CA THR A 472 -25.02 -20.75 8.50
C THR A 472 -23.73 -20.22 7.84
N THR A 473 -22.63 -20.34 8.58
CA THR A 473 -21.26 -20.64 8.14
C THR A 473 -20.96 -20.78 6.62
N ILE A 474 -20.10 -19.90 6.10
CA ILE A 474 -19.07 -20.29 5.12
C ILE A 474 -17.73 -19.76 5.65
N GLN A 475 -17.13 -20.54 6.53
CA GLN A 475 -15.71 -20.44 6.82
C GLN A 475 -14.93 -20.79 5.56
N LEU A 476 -14.07 -19.89 5.12
CA LEU A 476 -13.03 -20.21 4.16
C LEU A 476 -11.70 -20.10 4.84
N GLY A 477 -11.38 -21.21 5.48
CA GLY A 477 -10.11 -21.45 6.13
C GLY A 477 -8.98 -21.47 5.12
N ILE A 478 -7.97 -20.67 5.45
CA ILE A 478 -6.51 -20.89 5.40
C ILE A 478 -5.80 -21.04 4.02
N PHE A 479 -5.72 -19.95 3.24
CA PHE A 479 -4.43 -19.23 3.27
C PHE A 479 -4.30 -18.74 4.71
N LYS A 480 -3.34 -19.21 5.49
CA LYS A 480 -3.04 -18.55 6.78
C LYS A 480 -2.66 -17.16 6.34
N SER A 481 -3.55 -16.21 6.63
CA SER A 481 -3.32 -14.78 6.73
C SER A 481 -2.01 -14.37 6.09
N ASN A 482 -1.98 -13.96 4.83
CA ASN A 482 -0.90 -13.20 4.20
C ASN A 482 -1.18 -13.02 2.71
N VAL A 483 -1.81 -11.91 2.36
CA VAL A 483 -1.22 -11.10 1.29
C VAL A 483 -0.60 -9.89 1.97
N SER A 484 0.38 -10.13 2.84
CA SER A 484 1.59 -9.30 2.78
C SER A 484 2.07 -9.39 1.33
N TRP A 485 2.43 -8.26 0.72
CA TRP A 485 3.09 -8.33 -0.58
C TRP A 485 4.47 -8.95 -0.43
N ASP A 486 5.06 -8.93 0.76
CA ASP A 486 6.06 -9.93 1.13
C ASP A 486 5.39 -11.31 1.09
N GLY A 487 5.86 -12.26 0.28
CA GLY A 487 5.47 -13.65 0.46
C GLY A 487 5.64 -14.09 1.91
N PRO A 488 5.09 -15.25 2.34
CA PRO A 488 5.31 -15.70 3.70
C PRO A 488 6.81 -15.65 3.99
N LEU A 489 7.19 -15.09 5.16
CA LEU A 489 8.59 -14.85 5.51
C LEU A 489 9.41 -16.14 5.32
N ALA A 490 8.77 -17.29 5.52
CA ALA A 490 9.25 -18.61 5.17
C ALA A 490 8.25 -19.37 4.27
N PHE A 491 8.75 -20.18 3.34
CA PHE A 491 7.94 -21.12 2.57
C PHE A 491 8.77 -22.33 2.10
N VAL A 492 8.07 -23.38 1.69
CA VAL A 492 8.66 -24.54 1.00
C VAL A 492 8.05 -24.68 -0.39
N SER A 493 8.91 -24.94 -1.37
CA SER A 493 8.55 -25.23 -2.76
C SER A 493 9.25 -26.51 -3.20
N THR A 494 8.47 -27.54 -3.54
CA THR A 494 8.96 -28.86 -3.91
C THR A 494 8.79 -29.10 -5.42
N GLY A 495 9.88 -29.44 -6.11
CA GLY A 495 9.89 -29.85 -7.51
C GLY A 495 9.95 -31.36 -7.67
N PHE A 496 10.45 -31.83 -8.82
CA PHE A 496 10.58 -33.28 -9.05
C PHE A 496 11.75 -33.91 -8.31
N TYR A 497 12.91 -33.27 -8.43
CA TYR A 497 14.16 -33.83 -7.93
C TYR A 497 14.75 -33.02 -6.78
N HIS A 498 14.12 -31.89 -6.43
CA HIS A 498 14.63 -30.94 -5.45
C HIS A 498 13.52 -30.22 -4.69
N THR A 499 13.92 -29.59 -3.59
CA THR A 499 13.09 -28.77 -2.72
C THR A 499 13.84 -27.50 -2.41
N CYS A 500 13.15 -26.37 -2.46
CA CYS A 500 13.68 -25.07 -2.07
C CYS A 500 12.91 -24.53 -0.86
N VAL A 501 13.65 -24.04 0.13
CA VAL A 501 13.12 -23.49 1.38
C VAL A 501 13.65 -22.08 1.57
N LYS A 502 12.76 -21.17 1.95
CA LYS A 502 13.10 -19.85 2.47
C LYS A 502 12.74 -19.79 3.95
N LEU A 503 13.62 -19.23 4.78
CA LEU A 503 13.43 -19.09 6.23
C LEU A 503 13.00 -17.69 6.67
N ALA A 504 12.31 -17.62 7.82
CA ALA A 504 11.49 -16.49 8.29
C ALA A 504 12.25 -15.21 8.70
N ALA A 505 13.59 -15.21 8.67
CA ALA A 505 14.34 -14.00 8.97
C ALA A 505 14.18 -12.99 7.81
N VAL A 506 14.03 -11.71 8.16
CA VAL A 506 14.03 -10.56 7.23
C VAL A 506 15.32 -10.59 6.40
N GLY A 507 15.26 -11.11 5.17
CA GLY A 507 16.44 -11.34 4.31
C GLY A 507 17.07 -12.73 4.40
N GLY A 508 16.37 -13.72 4.95
CA GLY A 508 16.84 -15.09 5.11
C GLY A 508 17.15 -15.78 3.77
N PRO A 509 18.16 -16.66 3.73
CA PRO A 509 18.64 -17.25 2.50
C PRO A 509 17.62 -18.22 1.89
N LEU A 510 17.52 -18.21 0.56
CA LEU A 510 16.88 -19.29 -0.19
C LEU A 510 17.88 -20.44 -0.25
N LYS A 511 17.51 -21.61 0.25
CA LYS A 511 18.32 -22.84 0.18
C LYS A 511 17.57 -23.89 -0.63
N CYS A 512 18.25 -24.53 -1.56
CA CYS A 512 17.68 -25.62 -2.37
C CYS A 512 18.49 -26.90 -2.16
N PHE A 513 17.80 -28.04 -2.08
CA PHE A 513 18.40 -29.35 -1.88
C PHE A 513 17.72 -30.44 -2.71
N GLY A 514 18.45 -31.51 -2.98
CA GLY A 514 18.07 -32.57 -3.91
C GLY A 514 19.16 -32.86 -4.94
N LEU A 515 18.74 -33.24 -6.16
CA LEU A 515 19.61 -33.47 -7.30
C LEU A 515 19.98 -32.15 -8.00
N ASN A 516 21.23 -32.03 -8.46
CA ASN A 516 21.71 -30.88 -9.23
C ASN A 516 22.26 -31.26 -10.62
N SER A 517 21.61 -32.15 -11.35
CA SER A 517 22.07 -32.57 -12.70
C SER A 517 21.92 -31.49 -13.77
N GLU A 518 20.98 -30.58 -13.57
CA GLU A 518 20.55 -29.56 -14.54
C GLU A 518 20.68 -28.13 -14.00
N ALA A 519 21.49 -27.93 -12.94
CA ALA A 519 21.66 -26.65 -12.24
C ALA A 519 20.42 -26.15 -11.47
N GLN A 520 19.40 -27.00 -11.27
CA GLN A 520 18.13 -26.63 -10.64
C GLN A 520 18.28 -26.13 -9.18
N LEU A 521 19.40 -26.43 -8.52
CA LEU A 521 19.67 -25.91 -7.18
C LEU A 521 20.21 -24.47 -7.19
N GLY A 522 20.77 -23.98 -8.31
CA GLY A 522 21.26 -22.59 -8.42
C GLY A 522 22.46 -22.28 -7.52
N ILE A 523 23.31 -23.28 -7.25
CA ILE A 523 24.47 -23.15 -6.36
C ILE A 523 25.78 -22.76 -7.07
N GLY A 524 25.76 -22.60 -8.40
CA GLY A 524 26.87 -22.03 -9.17
C GLY A 524 28.13 -22.90 -9.30
N ASP A 525 28.13 -24.15 -8.88
CA ASP A 525 29.33 -24.99 -8.89
C ASP A 525 29.21 -26.13 -9.91
N THR A 526 30.10 -26.16 -10.90
CA THR A 526 30.18 -27.25 -11.89
C THR A 526 30.72 -28.54 -11.28
N LEU A 527 31.44 -28.48 -10.15
CA LEU A 527 31.96 -29.65 -9.43
C LEU A 527 30.86 -30.45 -8.72
N ASP A 528 29.75 -29.79 -8.36
CA ASP A 528 28.59 -30.40 -7.70
C ASP A 528 27.49 -30.82 -8.68
N ARG A 529 27.74 -30.64 -9.98
CA ARG A 529 26.80 -31.03 -11.05
C ARG A 529 26.70 -32.55 -11.14
N GLY A 530 25.48 -33.07 -10.97
CA GLY A 530 25.22 -34.52 -10.94
C GLY A 530 25.32 -35.16 -9.54
N ASN A 531 25.78 -34.42 -8.53
CA ASN A 531 25.76 -34.85 -7.14
C ASN A 531 24.39 -34.58 -6.50
N ARG A 532 24.09 -35.34 -5.45
CA ARG A 532 22.94 -35.12 -4.56
C ARG A 532 23.40 -34.35 -3.34
N THR A 533 22.53 -33.53 -2.76
CA THR A 533 22.85 -32.87 -1.47
C THR A 533 23.25 -33.83 -0.34
N SER A 534 22.75 -35.08 -0.34
CA SER A 534 23.18 -36.11 0.62
C SER A 534 24.66 -36.50 0.50
N ASP A 535 25.25 -36.26 -0.67
CA ASP A 535 26.61 -36.69 -1.01
C ASP A 535 27.61 -35.52 -0.90
N MET A 536 27.11 -34.29 -0.67
CA MET A 536 27.91 -33.04 -0.66
C MET A 536 28.57 -32.69 0.70
N GLY A 537 28.44 -33.55 1.72
CA GLY A 537 29.28 -33.55 2.94
C GLY A 537 29.34 -32.26 3.79
N SER A 538 28.52 -31.24 3.50
CA SER A 538 28.58 -29.91 4.13
C SER A 538 27.20 -29.25 4.15
N ALA A 539 27.05 -28.22 5.00
CA ALA A 539 25.80 -27.48 5.20
C ALA A 539 25.18 -26.99 3.88
N LEU A 540 23.84 -26.98 3.81
CA LEU A 540 23.09 -26.55 2.62
C LEU A 540 23.52 -25.14 2.18
N ARG A 541 24.05 -25.05 0.94
CA ARG A 541 24.52 -23.79 0.34
C ARG A 541 23.35 -22.87 -0.03
N GLU A 542 23.57 -21.57 0.11
CA GLU A 542 22.58 -20.54 -0.24
C GLU A 542 22.54 -20.28 -1.75
N VAL A 543 21.35 -20.02 -2.28
CA VAL A 543 21.16 -19.60 -3.67
C VAL A 543 21.41 -18.10 -3.78
N SER A 544 22.45 -17.71 -4.52
CA SER A 544 22.77 -16.29 -4.74
C SER A 544 21.91 -15.69 -5.84
N LEU A 545 21.01 -14.77 -5.47
CA LEU A 545 20.15 -14.04 -6.42
C LEU A 545 20.62 -12.58 -6.67
N GLY A 546 21.75 -12.18 -6.08
CA GLY A 546 22.50 -10.97 -6.46
C GLY A 546 22.73 -9.95 -5.34
N TYR A 547 22.71 -10.39 -4.09
CA TYR A 547 22.56 -9.52 -2.91
C TYR A 547 23.83 -8.80 -2.42
N HIS A 548 24.90 -8.70 -3.21
CA HIS A 548 26.22 -8.33 -2.70
C HIS A 548 26.48 -6.82 -2.48
N ASN A 549 25.46 -5.97 -2.31
CA ASN A 549 25.69 -4.58 -1.92
C ASN A 549 24.79 -4.15 -0.74
N ALA A 550 25.44 -3.92 0.41
CA ALA A 550 24.81 -3.60 1.70
C ALA A 550 24.13 -2.22 1.79
N THR A 551 23.99 -1.51 0.66
CA THR A 551 23.47 -0.13 0.58
C THR A 551 22.19 0.01 -0.26
N LEU A 552 21.74 -1.06 -0.94
CA LEU A 552 20.44 -1.15 -1.60
C LEU A 552 19.56 -2.12 -0.80
N ALA A 553 18.26 -1.81 -0.63
CA ALA A 553 17.32 -2.74 -0.03
C ALA A 553 17.45 -4.11 -0.71
N ALA A 554 17.97 -5.10 0.00
CA ALA A 554 18.24 -6.42 -0.57
C ALA A 554 16.96 -6.93 -1.22
N GLN A 555 16.99 -7.19 -2.54
CA GLN A 555 15.92 -7.93 -3.21
C GLN A 555 15.71 -9.26 -2.43
N ARG A 556 14.51 -9.84 -2.43
CA ARG A 556 14.16 -11.05 -1.66
C ARG A 556 13.21 -11.87 -2.49
N ALA A 557 13.42 -13.19 -2.52
CA ALA A 557 12.45 -14.09 -3.12
C ALA A 557 11.14 -14.05 -2.33
N SER A 558 10.05 -13.52 -2.89
CA SER A 558 8.71 -13.53 -2.30
C SER A 558 7.92 -14.77 -2.68
N ALA A 559 8.26 -15.43 -3.79
CA ALA A 559 7.72 -16.75 -4.13
C ALA A 559 8.77 -17.55 -4.90
N VAL A 560 8.74 -18.88 -4.77
CA VAL A 560 9.57 -19.80 -5.56
C VAL A 560 8.71 -20.95 -6.07
N VAL A 561 8.89 -21.31 -7.33
CA VAL A 561 8.31 -22.50 -7.95
C VAL A 561 9.42 -23.37 -8.50
N ALA A 562 9.32 -24.67 -8.24
CA ALA A 562 10.28 -25.68 -8.68
C ALA A 562 9.61 -26.63 -9.68
N GLY A 563 10.15 -26.70 -10.90
CA GLY A 563 9.73 -27.65 -11.94
C GLY A 563 10.55 -28.93 -11.93
N GLU A 564 10.61 -29.66 -13.06
CA GLU A 564 11.36 -30.92 -13.12
C GLU A 564 12.89 -30.71 -13.07
N GLY A 565 13.38 -29.64 -13.70
CA GLY A 565 14.82 -29.36 -13.81
C GLY A 565 15.16 -27.87 -13.73
N PHE A 566 14.22 -27.04 -13.30
CA PHE A 566 14.40 -25.60 -13.21
C PHE A 566 13.66 -25.05 -11.99
N THR A 567 14.04 -23.85 -11.58
CA THR A 567 13.43 -23.13 -10.48
C THR A 567 13.26 -21.67 -10.88
N CYS A 568 12.14 -21.07 -10.51
CA CYS A 568 11.88 -19.64 -10.72
C CYS A 568 11.55 -18.96 -9.39
N ALA A 569 12.08 -17.77 -9.19
CA ALA A 569 11.78 -16.92 -8.04
C ALA A 569 11.18 -15.59 -8.48
N LEU A 570 10.13 -15.15 -7.78
CA LEU A 570 9.63 -13.78 -7.82
C LEU A 570 10.37 -12.95 -6.76
N LEU A 571 10.92 -11.79 -7.12
CA LEU A 571 11.79 -10.98 -6.28
C LEU A 571 11.14 -9.64 -5.87
N GLN A 572 11.45 -9.17 -4.65
CA GLN A 572 10.97 -7.89 -4.10
C GLN A 572 12.04 -7.16 -3.29
N PRO A 573 12.08 -5.81 -3.26
CA PRO A 573 11.22 -4.89 -4.01
C PRO A 573 11.66 -4.82 -5.48
N GLY A 574 10.73 -4.99 -6.42
CA GLY A 574 11.04 -4.96 -7.86
C GLY A 574 10.08 -5.77 -8.73
N SER A 575 9.43 -6.79 -8.18
CA SER A 575 8.54 -7.70 -8.91
C SER A 575 9.21 -8.29 -10.15
N GLU A 576 10.50 -8.65 -10.02
CA GLU A 576 11.25 -9.32 -11.08
C GLU A 576 11.09 -10.83 -10.95
N VAL A 577 11.07 -11.55 -12.08
CA VAL A 577 11.13 -13.02 -12.07
C VAL A 577 12.48 -13.44 -12.62
N LYS A 578 13.20 -14.25 -11.85
CA LYS A 578 14.46 -14.87 -12.28
C LYS A 578 14.32 -16.39 -12.22
N CYS A 579 14.78 -17.08 -13.25
CA CYS A 579 14.74 -18.54 -13.32
C CYS A 579 16.13 -19.11 -13.60
N TRP A 580 16.43 -20.26 -13.02
CA TRP A 580 17.68 -20.99 -13.19
C TRP A 580 17.41 -22.50 -13.32
N GLY A 581 18.41 -23.25 -13.76
CA GLY A 581 18.32 -24.67 -14.10
C GLY A 581 18.29 -24.93 -15.60
N SER A 582 17.68 -26.04 -16.00
CA SER A 582 17.54 -26.45 -17.40
C SER A 582 16.78 -25.42 -18.21
N ASN A 583 17.28 -25.10 -19.39
CA ASN A 583 16.66 -24.17 -20.33
C ASN A 583 16.58 -24.76 -21.75
N VAL A 584 16.75 -26.08 -21.89
CA VAL A 584 16.70 -26.82 -23.17
C VAL A 584 15.37 -26.64 -23.93
N HIS A 585 14.29 -26.27 -23.24
CA HIS A 585 12.98 -26.00 -23.81
C HIS A 585 12.56 -24.53 -23.64
N GLY A 586 13.48 -23.65 -23.21
CA GLY A 586 13.18 -22.25 -22.90
C GLY A 586 12.43 -22.04 -21.58
N GLN A 587 12.40 -23.04 -20.69
CA GLN A 587 11.62 -22.99 -19.44
C GLN A 587 12.15 -21.98 -18.40
N CYS A 588 13.37 -21.45 -18.59
CA CYS A 588 13.83 -20.29 -17.83
C CYS A 588 13.30 -18.94 -18.38
N GLY A 589 12.61 -18.93 -19.53
CA GLY A 589 11.88 -17.77 -20.04
C GLY A 589 12.72 -16.67 -20.67
N ILE A 590 14.02 -16.89 -20.87
CA ILE A 590 14.97 -15.91 -21.40
C ILE A 590 15.39 -16.17 -22.86
N GLY A 591 14.77 -17.15 -23.53
CA GLY A 591 15.20 -17.66 -24.83
C GLY A 591 16.22 -18.81 -24.70
N PHE A 592 16.52 -19.49 -25.81
CA PHE A 592 17.51 -20.57 -25.87
C PHE A 592 18.50 -20.36 -27.01
N THR A 593 19.80 -20.42 -26.71
CA THR A 593 20.92 -20.19 -27.64
C THR A 593 21.91 -21.35 -27.70
N GLY A 594 21.60 -22.50 -27.07
CA GLY A 594 22.51 -23.65 -26.95
C GLY A 594 23.60 -23.45 -25.89
N SER A 595 24.20 -22.27 -25.81
CA SER A 595 25.16 -21.88 -24.77
C SER A 595 24.53 -21.70 -23.39
N ASN A 596 23.26 -21.29 -23.34
CA ASN A 596 22.52 -21.04 -22.11
C ASN A 596 21.66 -22.25 -21.68
N ARG A 597 22.20 -23.47 -21.90
CA ARG A 597 21.46 -24.73 -21.72
C ARG A 597 21.09 -25.02 -20.28
N PHE A 598 21.97 -24.65 -19.36
CA PHE A 598 21.80 -24.78 -17.93
C PHE A 598 22.19 -23.43 -17.33
N ILE A 599 21.25 -22.78 -16.67
CA ILE A 599 21.45 -21.46 -16.08
C ILE A 599 21.79 -21.64 -14.61
N GLY A 600 22.86 -21.02 -14.16
CA GLY A 600 23.29 -21.10 -12.76
C GLY A 600 24.14 -22.32 -12.43
N ASP A 601 24.71 -23.00 -13.44
CA ASP A 601 25.74 -24.02 -13.25
C ASP A 601 27.14 -23.42 -13.06
N ALA A 602 27.35 -22.17 -13.46
CA ALA A 602 28.55 -21.40 -13.16
C ALA A 602 28.29 -20.29 -12.12
N LEU A 603 29.24 -20.09 -11.20
CA LEU A 603 29.19 -19.10 -10.11
C LEU A 603 28.91 -17.68 -10.64
N LEU A 604 29.43 -17.37 -11.83
CA LEU A 604 29.27 -16.08 -12.48
C LEU A 604 27.90 -15.87 -13.14
N GLU A 605 27.08 -16.91 -13.31
CA GLU A 605 25.73 -16.79 -13.90
C GLU A 605 24.65 -16.48 -12.86
N MET A 606 24.92 -16.80 -11.61
CA MET A 606 24.04 -16.47 -10.50
C MET A 606 24.20 -15.00 -10.11
N GLY A 607 23.40 -14.55 -9.15
CA GLY A 607 23.56 -13.21 -8.63
C GLY A 607 23.01 -12.10 -9.53
N ALA A 608 23.78 -11.01 -9.67
CA ALA A 608 23.44 -9.87 -10.53
C ALA A 608 23.42 -10.22 -12.02
N ASN A 609 24.11 -11.29 -12.42
CA ASN A 609 24.19 -11.75 -13.80
C ASN A 609 23.02 -12.68 -14.18
N LEU A 610 22.20 -13.10 -13.21
CA LEU A 610 21.01 -13.88 -13.48
C LEU A 610 19.94 -13.01 -14.15
N THR A 611 19.67 -13.30 -15.42
CA THR A 611 18.77 -12.51 -16.27
C THR A 611 17.33 -12.53 -15.75
N ALA A 612 16.72 -11.35 -15.58
CA ALA A 612 15.31 -11.22 -15.27
C ALA A 612 14.44 -11.42 -16.52
N ILE A 613 13.28 -12.05 -16.34
CA ILE A 613 12.28 -12.22 -17.40
C ILE A 613 11.57 -10.89 -17.66
N ASP A 614 11.49 -10.51 -18.94
CA ASP A 614 10.78 -9.31 -19.37
C ASP A 614 9.28 -9.57 -19.61
N PHE A 615 8.43 -8.94 -18.80
CA PHE A 615 6.97 -8.93 -18.98
C PHE A 615 6.43 -7.63 -19.59
N GLY A 616 7.30 -6.71 -20.00
CA GLY A 616 6.97 -5.38 -20.48
C GLY A 616 6.45 -4.50 -19.34
N ARG A 617 5.32 -3.81 -19.58
CA ARG A 617 4.70 -2.90 -18.59
C ARG A 617 3.84 -3.62 -17.53
N MET A 618 3.77 -4.95 -17.55
CA MET A 618 2.97 -5.74 -16.62
C MET A 618 3.82 -6.26 -15.46
N THR A 619 3.24 -6.35 -14.27
CA THR A 619 3.93 -6.75 -13.05
C THR A 619 3.56 -8.18 -12.67
N PRO A 620 4.51 -9.12 -12.55
CA PRO A 620 4.23 -10.48 -12.10
C PRO A 620 3.95 -10.50 -10.59
N VAL A 621 2.95 -11.29 -10.20
CA VAL A 621 2.48 -11.40 -8.79
C VAL A 621 2.38 -12.83 -8.29
N ALA A 622 2.34 -13.82 -9.19
CA ALA A 622 2.41 -15.24 -8.84
C ALA A 622 3.03 -16.05 -9.98
N LEU A 623 3.57 -17.20 -9.63
CA LEU A 623 4.17 -18.15 -10.57
C LEU A 623 3.57 -19.54 -10.38
N ALA A 624 3.56 -20.33 -11.45
CA ALA A 624 3.30 -21.76 -11.43
C ALA A 624 4.32 -22.44 -12.35
N ALA A 625 4.88 -23.58 -11.91
CA ALA A 625 5.79 -24.39 -12.71
C ALA A 625 5.21 -25.80 -12.85
N GLY A 626 5.18 -26.29 -14.09
CA GLY A 626 4.88 -27.68 -14.40
C GLY A 626 6.16 -28.46 -14.62
N ARG A 627 6.10 -29.48 -15.49
CA ARG A 627 7.26 -30.31 -15.83
C ARG A 627 8.41 -29.47 -16.41
N PHE A 628 8.16 -28.89 -17.58
CA PHE A 628 9.12 -28.11 -18.37
C PHE A 628 8.50 -26.81 -18.91
N HIS A 629 7.44 -26.33 -18.27
CA HIS A 629 6.80 -25.05 -18.58
C HIS A 629 6.53 -24.28 -17.30
N ALA A 630 6.45 -22.96 -17.42
CA ALA A 630 6.07 -22.08 -16.33
C ALA A 630 5.07 -21.04 -16.82
N CYS A 631 4.30 -20.51 -15.88
CA CYS A 631 3.33 -19.46 -16.11
C CYS A 631 3.46 -18.39 -15.02
N ALA A 632 3.25 -17.14 -15.42
CA ALA A 632 3.17 -16.00 -14.51
C ALA A 632 1.76 -15.40 -14.55
N LEU A 633 1.25 -15.06 -13.37
CA LEU A 633 0.08 -14.20 -13.20
C LEU A 633 0.55 -12.75 -13.11
N LEU A 634 -0.02 -11.87 -13.93
CA LEU A 634 0.42 -10.50 -14.11
C LEU A 634 -0.71 -9.50 -13.77
N VAL A 635 -0.33 -8.35 -13.22
CA VAL A 635 -1.21 -7.20 -12.97
C VAL A 635 -0.74 -5.96 -13.73
N PRO A 636 -1.65 -5.01 -14.05
CA PRO A 636 -3.10 -5.08 -13.87
C PRO A 636 -3.78 -6.09 -14.82
N GLY A 637 -5.01 -6.50 -14.48
CA GLY A 637 -5.89 -7.28 -15.38
C GLY A 637 -5.91 -8.79 -15.17
N GLY A 638 -5.07 -9.36 -14.30
CA GLY A 638 -5.04 -10.81 -14.05
C GLY A 638 -4.65 -11.60 -15.30
N VAL A 639 -3.66 -11.08 -16.03
CA VAL A 639 -3.19 -11.64 -17.30
C VAL A 639 -2.26 -12.81 -17.02
N VAL A 640 -2.41 -13.90 -17.78
CA VAL A 640 -1.53 -15.07 -17.68
C VAL A 640 -0.60 -15.08 -18.89
N ARG A 641 0.70 -15.26 -18.66
CA ARG A 641 1.68 -15.56 -19.71
C ARG A 641 2.47 -16.80 -19.34
N CYS A 642 2.60 -17.72 -20.29
CA CYS A 642 3.29 -18.99 -20.09
C CYS A 642 4.47 -19.12 -21.07
N TRP A 643 5.41 -19.99 -20.73
CA TRP A 643 6.60 -20.30 -21.53
C TRP A 643 7.15 -21.70 -21.20
N GLY A 644 8.09 -22.16 -22.01
CA GLY A 644 8.74 -23.48 -21.92
C GLY A 644 8.25 -24.47 -22.98
N LEU A 645 8.36 -25.76 -22.66
CA LEU A 645 7.93 -26.87 -23.51
C LEU A 645 6.41 -26.85 -23.69
N ASN A 646 5.94 -27.00 -24.93
CA ASN A 646 4.52 -26.90 -25.24
C ASN A 646 4.00 -28.02 -26.16
N THR A 647 4.59 -29.22 -26.10
CA THR A 647 4.17 -30.36 -26.95
C THR A 647 2.75 -30.84 -26.70
N TYR A 648 2.18 -30.49 -25.55
CA TYR A 648 0.78 -30.75 -25.19
C TYR A 648 0.02 -29.46 -24.89
N PHE A 649 0.48 -28.32 -25.44
CA PHE A 649 -0.26 -27.05 -25.39
C PHE A 649 -0.52 -26.50 -23.98
N SER A 650 0.25 -26.96 -22.97
CA SER A 650 0.18 -26.55 -21.56
C SER A 650 0.42 -25.04 -21.33
N THR A 651 1.03 -24.34 -22.28
CA THR A 651 1.21 -22.88 -22.23
C THR A 651 0.01 -22.12 -22.79
N GLY A 652 -0.96 -22.79 -23.39
CA GLY A 652 -2.18 -22.19 -23.94
C GLY A 652 -2.03 -21.55 -25.32
N TYR A 653 -0.94 -21.85 -26.03
CA TYR A 653 -0.70 -21.37 -27.40
C TYR A 653 -0.59 -22.55 -28.36
N ASN A 654 -1.00 -22.36 -29.61
CA ASN A 654 -0.89 -23.36 -30.66
C ASN A 654 0.53 -23.36 -31.29
N THR A 655 1.54 -23.69 -30.48
CA THR A 655 2.94 -23.83 -30.90
C THR A 655 3.60 -24.98 -30.15
N SER A 656 4.68 -25.59 -30.66
CA SER A 656 5.33 -26.73 -29.99
C SER A 656 6.27 -26.34 -28.83
N THR A 657 6.78 -25.11 -28.82
CA THR A 657 7.63 -24.57 -27.75
C THR A 657 7.48 -23.05 -27.69
N VAL A 658 7.73 -22.46 -26.51
CA VAL A 658 7.56 -21.04 -26.24
C VAL A 658 8.76 -20.55 -25.45
N LEU A 659 9.78 -20.01 -26.12
CA LEU A 659 11.11 -19.81 -25.51
C LEU A 659 11.19 -18.64 -24.52
N LYS A 660 10.19 -17.76 -24.50
CA LYS A 660 10.03 -16.56 -23.66
C LYS A 660 8.54 -16.41 -23.32
N PRO A 661 8.14 -15.66 -22.27
CA PRO A 661 6.72 -15.42 -21.99
C PRO A 661 5.94 -15.06 -23.25
N GLY A 662 4.97 -15.90 -23.60
CA GLY A 662 4.12 -15.69 -24.77
C GLY A 662 3.15 -14.51 -24.62
N PRO A 663 2.28 -14.27 -25.62
CA PRO A 663 1.19 -13.31 -25.49
C PRO A 663 0.24 -13.68 -24.33
N PRO A 664 -0.66 -12.79 -23.89
CA PRO A 664 -1.71 -13.15 -22.94
C PRO A 664 -2.43 -14.45 -23.34
N VAL A 665 -2.50 -15.43 -22.43
CA VAL A 665 -3.33 -16.64 -22.63
C VAL A 665 -4.80 -16.20 -22.67
N ASP A 666 -5.51 -16.59 -23.73
CA ASP A 666 -6.92 -16.24 -23.87
C ASP A 666 -7.79 -17.15 -22.97
N LEU A 667 -8.31 -16.57 -21.89
CA LEU A 667 -9.17 -17.24 -20.91
C LEU A 667 -10.64 -16.84 -21.07
N GLY A 668 -10.98 -16.07 -22.10
CA GLY A 668 -12.33 -15.58 -22.38
C GLY A 668 -12.56 -14.15 -21.93
N LYS A 669 -13.58 -13.52 -22.52
CA LYS A 669 -13.86 -12.08 -22.34
C LYS A 669 -14.41 -11.80 -20.94
N GLY A 670 -13.92 -10.73 -20.33
CA GLY A 670 -14.38 -10.27 -19.01
C GLY A 670 -13.91 -11.14 -17.84
N LEU A 671 -12.95 -12.03 -18.06
CA LEU A 671 -12.38 -12.89 -17.04
C LEU A 671 -10.92 -12.50 -16.75
N SER A 672 -10.57 -12.49 -15.46
CA SER A 672 -9.22 -12.22 -14.97
C SER A 672 -8.76 -13.37 -14.08
N ALA A 673 -7.56 -13.89 -14.29
CA ALA A 673 -7.02 -14.93 -13.43
C ALA A 673 -6.64 -14.36 -12.06
N ILE A 674 -6.85 -15.16 -11.02
CA ILE A 674 -6.49 -14.86 -9.63
C ILE A 674 -5.62 -15.94 -8.99
N TYR A 675 -5.56 -17.13 -9.61
CA TYR A 675 -4.75 -18.25 -9.14
C TYR A 675 -4.34 -19.12 -10.32
N LEU A 676 -3.14 -19.71 -10.26
CA LEU A 676 -2.60 -20.61 -11.27
C LEU A 676 -2.11 -21.90 -10.62
N ALA A 677 -2.29 -23.01 -11.32
CA ALA A 677 -1.58 -24.25 -11.05
C ALA A 677 -1.13 -24.87 -12.36
N ALA A 678 0.10 -25.34 -12.40
CA ALA A 678 0.65 -26.11 -13.50
C ALA A 678 0.89 -27.53 -13.01
N GLY A 679 0.30 -28.50 -13.69
CA GLY A 679 0.58 -29.92 -13.50
C GLY A 679 1.75 -30.34 -14.37
N TRP A 680 1.85 -31.64 -14.66
CA TRP A 680 2.92 -32.14 -15.52
C TRP A 680 2.86 -31.54 -16.94
N GLN A 681 1.71 -31.64 -17.60
CA GLN A 681 1.52 -31.20 -18.99
C GLN A 681 0.14 -30.54 -19.21
N HIS A 682 -0.42 -29.97 -18.15
CA HIS A 682 -1.62 -29.13 -18.21
C HIS A 682 -1.50 -27.96 -17.24
N THR A 683 -2.27 -26.91 -17.48
CA THR A 683 -2.32 -25.71 -16.63
C THR A 683 -3.77 -25.36 -16.37
N CYS A 684 -4.05 -24.90 -15.16
CA CYS A 684 -5.37 -24.46 -14.73
C CYS A 684 -5.29 -23.07 -14.09
N ALA A 685 -6.35 -22.29 -14.28
CA ALA A 685 -6.51 -20.97 -13.66
C ALA A 685 -7.87 -20.85 -12.96
N VAL A 686 -7.87 -20.21 -11.80
CA VAL A 686 -9.10 -19.71 -11.16
C VAL A 686 -9.34 -18.28 -11.63
N LEU A 687 -10.56 -17.98 -12.06
CA LEU A 687 -10.94 -16.74 -12.73
C LEU A 687 -11.98 -15.95 -11.92
N GLN A 688 -11.88 -14.63 -12.03
CA GLN A 688 -12.89 -13.67 -11.59
C GLN A 688 -13.52 -12.93 -12.76
N PRO A 689 -14.79 -12.48 -12.63
CA PRO A 689 -15.71 -12.84 -11.54
C PRO A 689 -16.11 -14.33 -11.66
N GLY A 690 -16.62 -14.90 -10.57
CA GLY A 690 -17.22 -16.25 -10.63
C GLY A 690 -16.51 -17.31 -9.79
N GLY A 691 -15.18 -17.27 -9.66
CA GLY A 691 -14.42 -18.41 -9.11
C GLY A 691 -14.44 -19.60 -10.06
N LEU A 692 -14.49 -19.32 -11.37
CA LEU A 692 -14.51 -20.33 -12.43
C LEU A 692 -13.12 -20.95 -12.57
N VAL A 693 -13.05 -22.24 -12.85
CA VAL A 693 -11.78 -22.90 -13.20
C VAL A 693 -11.76 -23.13 -14.70
N LYS A 694 -10.68 -22.73 -15.38
CA LYS A 694 -10.40 -23.15 -16.76
C LYS A 694 -9.07 -23.88 -16.79
N CYS A 695 -9.03 -25.03 -17.46
CA CYS A 695 -7.84 -25.86 -17.60
C CYS A 695 -7.56 -26.12 -19.07
N TRP A 696 -6.30 -26.12 -19.47
CA TRP A 696 -5.85 -26.39 -20.84
C TRP A 696 -4.57 -27.23 -20.86
N GLY A 697 -4.25 -27.80 -22.01
CA GLY A 697 -3.13 -28.71 -22.21
C GLY A 697 -3.55 -30.18 -22.37
N GLN A 698 -2.72 -31.12 -21.93
CA GLN A 698 -2.97 -32.57 -22.03
C GLN A 698 -4.24 -32.99 -21.28
N ASN A 699 -5.04 -33.89 -21.84
CA ASN A 699 -6.30 -34.35 -21.24
C ASN A 699 -6.59 -35.87 -21.31
N ASP A 700 -5.58 -36.72 -21.53
CA ASP A 700 -5.80 -38.16 -21.79
C ASP A 700 -6.56 -38.92 -20.68
N TYR A 701 -6.70 -38.36 -19.47
CA TYR A 701 -7.43 -38.93 -18.33
C TYR A 701 -8.55 -38.01 -17.81
N GLY A 702 -8.92 -36.97 -18.57
CA GLY A 702 -9.94 -36.02 -18.14
C GLY A 702 -9.43 -34.98 -17.13
N GLN A 703 -8.12 -34.78 -16.98
CA GLN A 703 -7.52 -33.84 -16.03
C GLN A 703 -7.90 -32.36 -16.25
N LEU A 704 -8.47 -32.02 -17.41
CA LEU A 704 -9.04 -30.70 -17.68
C LEU A 704 -10.49 -30.55 -17.18
N GLY A 705 -11.14 -31.64 -16.77
CA GLY A 705 -12.47 -31.60 -16.14
C GLY A 705 -13.61 -31.24 -17.08
N GLN A 706 -13.48 -31.56 -18.38
CA GLN A 706 -14.43 -31.17 -19.42
C GLN A 706 -15.46 -32.26 -19.75
N GLY A 707 -15.36 -33.44 -19.14
CA GLY A 707 -16.22 -34.59 -19.45
C GLY A 707 -15.82 -35.31 -20.75
N ASP A 708 -14.57 -35.15 -21.17
CA ASP A 708 -13.95 -35.78 -22.32
C ASP A 708 -12.43 -35.91 -22.12
N ILE A 709 -11.76 -36.54 -23.08
CA ILE A 709 -10.30 -36.77 -23.08
C ILE A 709 -9.54 -35.97 -24.15
N ALA A 710 -10.19 -34.99 -24.78
CA ALA A 710 -9.54 -34.20 -25.81
C ALA A 710 -8.62 -33.16 -25.18
N THR A 711 -7.40 -33.01 -25.73
CA THR A 711 -6.47 -31.93 -25.39
C THR A 711 -7.12 -30.57 -25.68
N ARG A 712 -6.63 -29.50 -25.05
CA ARG A 712 -7.10 -28.13 -25.34
C ARG A 712 -5.92 -27.22 -25.63
N GLY A 713 -6.02 -26.47 -26.72
CA GLY A 713 -5.01 -25.54 -27.20
C GLY A 713 -4.25 -26.05 -28.43
N ASP A 714 -4.57 -27.26 -28.92
CA ASP A 714 -4.00 -27.88 -30.12
C ASP A 714 -4.69 -27.43 -31.41
N SER A 715 -5.96 -27.00 -31.32
CA SER A 715 -6.72 -26.52 -32.48
C SER A 715 -7.21 -25.07 -32.31
N ALA A 716 -7.43 -24.41 -33.45
CA ALA A 716 -8.03 -23.07 -33.45
C ALA A 716 -9.46 -23.12 -32.88
N GLY A 717 -9.79 -22.16 -32.02
CA GLY A 717 -11.14 -22.05 -31.44
C GLY A 717 -11.39 -22.93 -30.21
N GLU A 718 -10.35 -23.48 -29.57
CA GLU A 718 -10.49 -24.23 -28.31
C GLU A 718 -10.24 -23.39 -27.06
N MET A 719 -9.54 -22.26 -27.21
CA MET A 719 -9.18 -21.34 -26.14
C MET A 719 -10.22 -20.20 -26.01
N GLY A 720 -10.04 -19.30 -25.05
CA GLY A 720 -10.90 -18.14 -24.87
C GLY A 720 -12.31 -18.49 -24.38
N ASP A 721 -13.32 -17.91 -25.03
CA ASP A 721 -14.73 -18.17 -24.70
C ASP A 721 -15.16 -19.61 -25.01
N ALA A 722 -14.48 -20.28 -25.95
CA ALA A 722 -14.74 -21.67 -26.30
C ALA A 722 -14.17 -22.66 -25.27
N LEU A 723 -13.17 -22.24 -24.49
CA LEU A 723 -12.67 -23.03 -23.37
C LEU A 723 -13.71 -23.00 -22.24
N ARG A 724 -14.49 -24.07 -22.13
CA ARG A 724 -15.57 -24.16 -21.15
C ARG A 724 -14.99 -24.20 -19.71
N PRO A 725 -15.62 -23.50 -18.75
CA PRO A 725 -15.27 -23.67 -17.34
C PRO A 725 -15.47 -25.11 -16.89
N VAL A 726 -14.64 -25.57 -15.95
CA VAL A 726 -14.84 -26.83 -15.25
C VAL A 726 -16.14 -26.75 -14.45
N GLU A 727 -17.00 -27.74 -14.63
CA GLU A 727 -18.25 -27.85 -13.88
C GLU A 727 -17.99 -28.52 -12.53
N LEU A 728 -18.08 -27.71 -11.47
CA LEU A 728 -17.86 -28.14 -10.07
C LEU A 728 -19.16 -28.38 -9.30
N GLY A 729 -20.31 -28.19 -9.96
CA GLY A 729 -21.65 -28.38 -9.41
C GLY A 729 -22.37 -27.07 -9.06
N GLY A 730 -23.65 -27.20 -8.73
CA GLY A 730 -24.58 -26.08 -8.51
C GLY A 730 -24.98 -25.36 -9.79
N SER A 731 -26.07 -24.60 -9.73
CA SER A 731 -26.63 -23.85 -10.85
C SER A 731 -26.96 -22.41 -10.49
N GLY A 732 -26.86 -21.49 -11.47
CA GLY A 732 -27.19 -20.08 -11.26
C GLY A 732 -26.35 -19.44 -10.16
N ASP A 733 -27.01 -18.74 -9.22
CA ASP A 733 -26.35 -18.07 -8.10
C ASP A 733 -25.74 -19.03 -7.07
N ASN A 734 -26.20 -20.28 -7.03
CA ASN A 734 -25.68 -21.35 -6.16
C ASN A 734 -24.54 -22.16 -6.80
N ARG A 735 -23.93 -21.65 -7.87
CA ARG A 735 -22.77 -22.30 -8.51
C ARG A 735 -21.63 -22.45 -7.50
N VAL A 736 -21.05 -23.65 -7.45
CA VAL A 736 -19.86 -23.95 -6.64
C VAL A 736 -18.66 -23.16 -7.20
N ARG A 737 -17.97 -22.45 -6.31
CA ARG A 737 -16.85 -21.55 -6.66
C ARG A 737 -15.53 -22.14 -6.15
N ALA A 738 -14.52 -22.19 -7.00
CA ALA A 738 -13.17 -22.52 -6.59
C ALA A 738 -12.45 -21.28 -6.04
N GLU A 739 -11.68 -21.47 -4.98
CA GLU A 739 -10.72 -20.48 -4.50
C GLU A 739 -9.31 -20.74 -5.03
N ARG A 740 -8.97 -22.03 -5.16
CA ARG A 740 -7.66 -22.49 -5.60
C ARG A 740 -7.78 -23.77 -6.37
N VAL A 741 -6.71 -24.09 -7.08
CA VAL A 741 -6.51 -25.41 -7.68
C VAL A 741 -5.09 -25.86 -7.44
N VAL A 742 -4.89 -27.18 -7.37
CA VAL A 742 -3.59 -27.83 -7.49
C VAL A 742 -3.67 -28.87 -8.61
N ALA A 743 -2.56 -29.07 -9.31
CA ALA A 743 -2.49 -29.96 -10.45
C ALA A 743 -1.33 -30.95 -10.25
N GLY A 744 -1.62 -32.24 -10.36
CA GLY A 744 -0.62 -33.31 -10.35
C GLY A 744 -0.20 -33.70 -11.76
N ASP A 745 0.16 -34.97 -11.98
CA ASP A 745 0.56 -35.46 -13.31
C ASP A 745 -0.61 -35.44 -14.30
N LYS A 746 -1.66 -36.16 -13.93
CA LYS A 746 -2.86 -36.35 -14.76
C LYS A 746 -4.14 -36.19 -13.95
N PHE A 747 -4.10 -35.37 -12.90
CA PHE A 747 -5.27 -35.04 -12.10
C PHE A 747 -5.19 -33.60 -11.58
N THR A 748 -6.33 -33.06 -11.19
CA THR A 748 -6.48 -31.71 -10.68
C THR A 748 -7.44 -31.74 -9.49
N CYS A 749 -7.15 -30.96 -8.45
CA CYS A 749 -8.04 -30.76 -7.32
C CYS A 749 -8.33 -29.27 -7.14
N ALA A 750 -9.59 -28.93 -6.89
CA ALA A 750 -10.02 -27.59 -6.52
C ALA A 750 -10.35 -27.53 -5.03
N LEU A 751 -9.84 -26.49 -4.36
CA LEU A 751 -10.32 -26.06 -3.06
C LEU A 751 -11.47 -25.08 -3.28
N LEU A 752 -12.64 -25.40 -2.72
CA LEU A 752 -13.88 -24.69 -2.95
C LEU A 752 -14.17 -23.69 -1.83
N GLN A 753 -15.06 -22.75 -2.14
CA GLN A 753 -15.72 -21.92 -1.14
C GLN A 753 -16.38 -22.79 -0.05
N GLY A 754 -15.99 -22.62 1.21
CA GLY A 754 -16.39 -23.45 2.35
C GLY A 754 -15.38 -24.54 2.77
N GLY A 755 -14.26 -24.69 2.05
CA GLY A 755 -13.18 -25.62 2.40
C GLY A 755 -13.42 -27.07 1.94
N ALA A 756 -14.47 -27.32 1.16
CA ALA A 756 -14.67 -28.58 0.46
C ALA A 756 -13.64 -28.74 -0.67
N VAL A 757 -13.34 -29.99 -1.04
CA VAL A 757 -12.37 -30.32 -2.09
C VAL A 757 -13.04 -31.21 -3.14
N LYS A 758 -12.86 -30.89 -4.42
CA LYS A 758 -13.24 -31.76 -5.53
C LYS A 758 -12.03 -32.05 -6.39
N CYS A 759 -11.81 -33.32 -6.73
CA CYS A 759 -10.68 -33.77 -7.53
C CYS A 759 -11.16 -34.54 -8.75
N TRP A 760 -10.54 -34.33 -9.90
CA TRP A 760 -10.84 -35.01 -11.16
C TRP A 760 -9.55 -35.36 -11.93
N GLY A 761 -9.68 -36.24 -12.91
CA GLY A 761 -8.61 -36.81 -13.73
C GLY A 761 -8.34 -38.27 -13.38
N ARG A 762 -7.07 -38.66 -13.46
CA ARG A 762 -6.55 -40.01 -13.20
C ARG A 762 -6.69 -40.41 -11.73
N ASN A 763 -7.13 -41.65 -11.46
CA ASN A 763 -7.39 -42.13 -10.09
C ASN A 763 -7.00 -43.59 -9.79
N GLU A 764 -6.29 -44.31 -10.66
CA GLU A 764 -5.99 -45.73 -10.39
C GLU A 764 -5.09 -45.92 -9.16
N ASP A 765 -4.36 -44.86 -8.79
CA ASP A 765 -3.54 -44.77 -7.58
C ASP A 765 -4.30 -44.20 -6.36
N GLY A 766 -5.53 -43.74 -6.54
CA GLY A 766 -6.35 -43.10 -5.51
C GLY A 766 -6.14 -41.59 -5.38
N SER A 767 -5.46 -40.95 -6.34
CA SER A 767 -5.09 -39.53 -6.32
C SER A 767 -6.27 -38.56 -6.15
N LEU A 768 -7.49 -38.98 -6.50
CA LEU A 768 -8.69 -38.18 -6.31
C LEU A 768 -9.31 -38.33 -4.92
N GLY A 769 -8.94 -39.37 -4.16
CA GLY A 769 -9.44 -39.57 -2.80
C GLY A 769 -10.94 -39.90 -2.73
N LEU A 770 -11.48 -40.55 -3.76
CA LEU A 770 -12.91 -40.85 -3.88
C LEU A 770 -13.30 -42.27 -3.42
N GLY A 771 -12.32 -43.17 -3.25
CA GLY A 771 -12.56 -44.52 -2.76
C GLY A 771 -13.11 -45.49 -3.81
N ASP A 772 -13.00 -45.16 -5.11
CA ASP A 772 -13.47 -45.99 -6.22
C ASP A 772 -12.33 -46.47 -7.16
N GLY A 773 -11.19 -45.77 -7.17
CA GLY A 773 -10.08 -46.04 -8.08
C GLY A 773 -10.38 -45.72 -9.55
N LEU A 774 -11.50 -45.02 -9.83
CA LEU A 774 -11.95 -44.71 -11.19
C LEU A 774 -11.61 -43.26 -11.58
N PRO A 775 -11.20 -43.00 -12.83
CA PRO A 775 -10.98 -41.64 -13.28
C PRO A 775 -12.31 -40.87 -13.37
N HIS A 776 -12.27 -39.59 -13.05
CA HIS A 776 -13.43 -38.68 -13.16
C HIS A 776 -13.09 -37.52 -14.09
N GLY A 777 -14.04 -37.04 -14.89
CA GLY A 777 -13.83 -35.96 -15.86
C GLY A 777 -13.43 -36.39 -17.26
N SER A 778 -13.17 -37.68 -17.48
CA SER A 778 -12.89 -38.26 -18.81
C SER A 778 -14.16 -38.66 -19.59
N LEU A 779 -15.29 -38.81 -18.88
CA LEU A 779 -16.58 -39.21 -19.45
C LEU A 779 -17.64 -38.15 -19.19
N ASN A 780 -18.58 -38.02 -20.13
CA ASN A 780 -19.73 -37.14 -19.96
C ASN A 780 -20.56 -37.60 -18.74
N GLY A 781 -21.01 -36.64 -17.94
CA GLY A 781 -21.79 -36.89 -16.73
C GLY A 781 -20.99 -37.25 -15.48
N THR A 782 -19.65 -37.24 -15.53
CA THR A 782 -18.78 -37.48 -14.35
C THR A 782 -18.31 -36.20 -13.66
N MET A 783 -18.76 -35.04 -14.14
CA MET A 783 -18.44 -33.70 -13.61
C MET A 783 -19.69 -33.04 -12.99
N GLY A 784 -19.54 -31.83 -12.46
CA GLY A 784 -20.65 -31.07 -11.89
C GLY A 784 -21.11 -31.64 -10.55
N ASP A 785 -22.42 -31.83 -10.40
CA ASP A 785 -23.03 -32.42 -9.21
C ASP A 785 -22.73 -33.92 -9.06
N ALA A 786 -22.40 -34.60 -10.18
CA ALA A 786 -22.00 -36.00 -10.16
C ALA A 786 -20.57 -36.20 -9.64
N LEU A 787 -19.75 -35.15 -9.59
CA LEU A 787 -18.40 -35.21 -9.03
C LEU A 787 -18.45 -35.10 -7.50
N PRO A 788 -18.15 -36.18 -6.74
CA PRO A 788 -18.23 -36.14 -5.29
C PRO A 788 -17.13 -35.26 -4.68
N ALA A 789 -17.40 -34.69 -3.50
CA ALA A 789 -16.37 -34.06 -2.70
C ALA A 789 -15.47 -35.13 -2.06
N VAL A 790 -14.18 -34.82 -1.91
CA VAL A 790 -13.22 -35.65 -1.17
C VAL A 790 -13.65 -35.69 0.30
N ASN A 791 -13.87 -36.88 0.83
CA ASN A 791 -14.23 -37.05 2.23
C ASN A 791 -12.97 -36.95 3.12
N LEU A 792 -12.83 -35.84 3.85
CA LEU A 792 -11.73 -35.59 4.79
C LEU A 792 -12.07 -35.90 6.25
N GLY A 793 -13.31 -36.30 6.52
CA GLY A 793 -13.83 -36.59 7.86
C GLY A 793 -14.94 -35.62 8.27
N ASN A 794 -15.68 -35.99 9.31
CA ASN A 794 -16.82 -35.19 9.77
C ASN A 794 -16.37 -33.86 10.37
N GLY A 795 -16.92 -32.74 9.88
CA GLY A 795 -16.56 -31.39 10.35
C GLY A 795 -15.14 -30.94 9.97
N VAL A 796 -14.43 -31.70 9.14
CA VAL A 796 -13.08 -31.39 8.68
C VAL A 796 -13.16 -30.60 7.38
N VAL A 797 -12.58 -29.39 7.37
CA VAL A 797 -12.46 -28.58 6.16
C VAL A 797 -11.00 -28.40 5.77
N ALA A 798 -10.72 -28.51 4.48
CA ALA A 798 -9.41 -28.22 3.93
C ALA A 798 -9.24 -26.71 3.82
N THR A 799 -7.99 -26.31 3.86
CA THR A 799 -7.64 -24.90 3.84
C THR A 799 -6.51 -24.58 2.88
N ALA A 800 -5.57 -25.51 2.74
CA ALA A 800 -4.64 -25.52 1.62
C ALA A 800 -4.57 -26.93 1.04
N LEU A 801 -4.20 -27.01 -0.24
CA LEU A 801 -3.95 -28.26 -0.94
C LEU A 801 -2.53 -28.25 -1.47
N ALA A 802 -1.92 -29.43 -1.55
CA ALA A 802 -0.71 -29.69 -2.30
C ALA A 802 -0.92 -30.97 -3.11
N ALA A 803 -0.47 -30.97 -4.36
CA ALA A 803 -0.53 -32.16 -5.23
C ALA A 803 0.88 -32.52 -5.66
N GLY A 804 1.25 -33.78 -5.45
CA GLY A 804 2.40 -34.36 -6.12
C GLY A 804 2.00 -35.02 -7.42
N ARG A 805 2.86 -35.89 -7.96
CA ARG A 805 2.63 -36.51 -9.26
C ARG A 805 1.35 -37.37 -9.27
N THR A 806 1.18 -38.18 -8.24
CA THR A 806 0.12 -39.21 -8.11
C THR A 806 -0.49 -39.28 -6.71
N PHE A 807 -0.37 -38.21 -5.93
CA PHE A 807 -0.92 -38.11 -4.58
C PHE A 807 -1.25 -36.65 -4.26
N ALA A 808 -2.12 -36.41 -3.28
CA ALA A 808 -2.47 -35.09 -2.82
C ALA A 808 -2.54 -35.04 -1.29
N CYS A 809 -2.34 -33.85 -0.74
CA CYS A 809 -2.43 -33.57 0.68
C CYS A 809 -3.32 -32.35 0.92
N ALA A 810 -4.12 -32.39 1.97
CA ALA A 810 -4.88 -31.27 2.49
C ALA A 810 -4.31 -30.83 3.84
N LEU A 811 -4.00 -29.55 3.96
CA LEU A 811 -3.85 -28.87 5.25
C LEU A 811 -5.26 -28.54 5.76
N LEU A 812 -5.53 -28.91 7.00
CA LEU A 812 -6.84 -28.79 7.62
C LEU A 812 -6.93 -27.54 8.49
N ASN A 813 -8.15 -27.13 8.83
CA ASN A 813 -8.40 -26.03 9.78
C ASN A 813 -7.81 -26.28 11.18
N SER A 814 -7.65 -27.55 11.57
CA SER A 814 -6.94 -27.95 12.79
C SER A 814 -5.42 -27.73 12.74
N SER A 815 -4.87 -27.31 11.58
CA SER A 815 -3.42 -27.28 11.30
C SER A 815 -2.76 -28.67 11.31
N ASP A 816 -3.53 -29.73 11.05
CA ASP A 816 -3.05 -31.07 10.71
C ASP A 816 -3.09 -31.31 9.20
N VAL A 817 -2.48 -32.40 8.75
CA VAL A 817 -2.41 -32.78 7.34
C VAL A 817 -3.00 -34.17 7.12
N LYS A 818 -3.82 -34.34 6.08
CA LYS A 818 -4.22 -35.64 5.55
C LYS A 818 -3.75 -35.78 4.10
N CYS A 819 -3.13 -36.91 3.76
CA CYS A 819 -2.64 -37.20 2.41
C CYS A 819 -3.27 -38.48 1.86
N TRP A 820 -3.56 -38.51 0.56
CA TRP A 820 -4.13 -39.66 -0.14
C TRP A 820 -3.52 -39.84 -1.54
N GLY A 821 -3.76 -40.99 -2.17
CA GLY A 821 -3.19 -41.38 -3.46
C GLY A 821 -2.08 -42.43 -3.33
N ASN A 822 -1.16 -42.41 -4.29
CA ASN A 822 -0.03 -43.33 -4.34
C ASN A 822 0.83 -43.19 -3.06
N ASN A 823 1.35 -44.31 -2.55
CA ASN A 823 2.20 -44.33 -1.36
C ASN A 823 3.41 -45.27 -1.48
N ALA A 824 3.83 -45.61 -2.70
CA ALA A 824 4.87 -46.61 -2.95
C ALA A 824 6.23 -46.26 -2.29
N TYR A 825 6.46 -45.00 -1.95
CA TYR A 825 7.67 -44.49 -1.32
C TYR A 825 7.41 -43.76 0.00
N GLY A 826 6.27 -44.03 0.64
CA GLY A 826 5.91 -43.37 1.90
C GLY A 826 5.47 -41.90 1.74
N GLN A 827 5.13 -41.44 0.53
CA GLN A 827 4.76 -40.05 0.27
C GLN A 827 3.50 -39.56 1.01
N LEU A 828 2.68 -40.47 1.54
CA LEU A 828 1.55 -40.12 2.40
C LEU A 828 1.96 -39.89 3.87
N GLY A 829 3.18 -40.26 4.27
CA GLY A 829 3.71 -40.02 5.61
C GLY A 829 2.97 -40.82 6.70
N LEU A 830 2.57 -42.05 6.39
CA LEU A 830 1.75 -42.90 7.27
C LEU A 830 2.54 -44.06 7.92
N GLY A 831 3.87 -44.10 7.74
CA GLY A 831 4.73 -45.17 8.25
C GLY A 831 4.43 -46.53 7.63
N ASN A 832 4.04 -46.53 6.35
CA ASN A 832 3.75 -47.71 5.54
C ASN A 832 3.74 -47.31 4.05
N THR A 833 3.71 -48.28 3.14
CA THR A 833 3.67 -48.08 1.68
C THR A 833 2.29 -48.25 1.04
N THR A 834 1.23 -48.32 1.85
CA THR A 834 -0.13 -48.60 1.34
C THR A 834 -0.77 -47.33 0.81
N ARG A 835 -1.18 -47.33 -0.46
CA ARG A 835 -1.96 -46.24 -1.06
C ARG A 835 -3.32 -46.04 -0.37
N ARG A 836 -3.92 -44.86 -0.53
CA ARG A 836 -5.24 -44.51 0.03
C ARG A 836 -6.12 -43.86 -1.02
N GLY A 837 -7.42 -44.11 -0.98
CA GLY A 837 -8.40 -43.48 -1.86
C GLY A 837 -8.82 -44.31 -3.08
N THR A 838 -8.42 -45.58 -3.17
CA THR A 838 -8.84 -46.50 -4.24
C THR A 838 -10.01 -47.41 -3.86
N SER A 839 -10.36 -47.50 -2.58
CA SER A 839 -11.41 -48.43 -2.12
C SER A 839 -12.33 -47.79 -1.07
N PRO A 840 -13.60 -48.24 -0.98
CA PRO A 840 -14.55 -47.70 -0.02
C PRO A 840 -14.03 -47.82 1.41
N GLY A 841 -14.31 -46.81 2.24
CA GLY A 841 -13.91 -46.79 3.65
C GLY A 841 -12.44 -46.45 3.90
N GLN A 842 -11.62 -46.13 2.89
CA GLN A 842 -10.24 -45.66 3.10
C GLN A 842 -10.11 -44.16 3.37
N MET A 843 -11.18 -43.40 3.13
CA MET A 843 -11.24 -41.95 3.24
C MET A 843 -12.02 -41.52 4.49
N GLY A 844 -12.16 -40.21 4.71
CA GLY A 844 -12.90 -39.67 5.84
C GLY A 844 -12.15 -39.85 7.17
N ASP A 845 -12.86 -40.32 8.18
CA ASP A 845 -12.31 -40.57 9.52
C ASP A 845 -11.32 -41.76 9.52
N ASN A 846 -11.41 -42.65 8.53
CA ASN A 846 -10.47 -43.77 8.35
C ASN A 846 -9.16 -43.34 7.63
N LEU A 847 -9.07 -42.11 7.15
CA LEU A 847 -7.83 -41.56 6.62
C LEU A 847 -7.02 -40.92 7.77
N PRO A 848 -5.89 -41.50 8.18
CA PRO A 848 -5.12 -40.97 9.30
C PRO A 848 -4.47 -39.62 8.97
N THR A 849 -4.28 -38.80 9.99
CA THR A 849 -3.46 -37.58 9.90
C THR A 849 -1.97 -37.94 9.85
N VAL A 850 -1.19 -37.18 9.08
CA VAL A 850 0.27 -37.31 9.03
C VAL A 850 0.86 -36.89 10.38
N ASN A 851 1.59 -37.80 11.03
CA ASN A 851 2.22 -37.51 12.31
C ASN A 851 3.57 -36.81 12.09
N LEU A 852 3.62 -35.50 12.37
CA LEU A 852 4.86 -34.70 12.29
C LEU A 852 5.50 -34.45 13.66
N GLY A 853 5.00 -35.07 14.73
CA GLY A 853 5.48 -34.89 16.10
C GLY A 853 5.13 -33.53 16.71
N ALA A 854 4.24 -32.77 16.07
CA ALA A 854 3.72 -31.48 16.53
C ALA A 854 2.26 -31.31 16.03
N PRO A 855 1.29 -31.96 16.70
CA PRO A 855 -0.13 -31.86 16.32
C PRO A 855 -0.60 -30.41 16.27
N GLY A 856 -1.38 -30.04 15.25
CA GLY A 856 -1.91 -28.68 15.08
C GLY A 856 -0.87 -27.58 14.83
N ALA A 857 0.35 -27.92 14.45
CA ALA A 857 1.43 -26.94 14.25
C ALA A 857 1.69 -26.59 12.77
N VAL A 858 1.09 -27.28 11.79
CA VAL A 858 1.40 -27.06 10.37
C VAL A 858 0.84 -25.71 9.89
N GLU A 859 1.66 -24.94 9.19
CA GLU A 859 1.25 -23.69 8.55
C GLU A 859 1.36 -23.69 7.02
N TRP A 860 2.23 -24.54 6.47
CA TRP A 860 2.46 -24.65 5.04
C TRP A 860 2.65 -26.10 4.65
N ILE A 861 2.14 -26.48 3.48
CA ILE A 861 2.32 -27.80 2.88
C ILE A 861 2.72 -27.62 1.42
N SER A 862 3.69 -28.42 0.96
CA SER A 862 4.13 -28.48 -0.43
C SER A 862 4.35 -29.94 -0.80
N ALA A 863 4.02 -30.33 -2.04
CA ALA A 863 4.17 -31.69 -2.53
C ALA A 863 4.93 -31.66 -3.86
N GLY A 864 6.04 -32.39 -3.90
CA GLY A 864 6.85 -32.59 -5.09
C GLY A 864 6.38 -33.84 -5.83
N ALA A 865 7.22 -34.38 -6.70
CA ALA A 865 6.80 -35.53 -7.51
C ALA A 865 6.39 -36.76 -6.67
N TRP A 866 7.19 -37.10 -5.66
CA TRP A 866 7.02 -38.30 -4.84
C TRP A 866 7.32 -38.05 -3.35
N HIS A 867 7.30 -36.80 -2.92
CA HIS A 867 7.59 -36.39 -1.55
C HIS A 867 6.75 -35.19 -1.15
N ALA A 868 6.56 -34.97 0.14
CA ALA A 868 5.87 -33.81 0.67
C ALA A 868 6.66 -33.19 1.82
N CYS A 869 6.46 -31.89 2.00
CA CYS A 869 7.14 -31.09 3.00
C CYS A 869 6.15 -30.18 3.71
N ALA A 870 6.23 -30.13 5.03
CA ALA A 870 5.43 -29.28 5.88
C ALA A 870 6.32 -28.31 6.67
N MET A 871 5.84 -27.08 6.81
CA MET A 871 6.43 -26.08 7.71
C MET A 871 5.61 -25.98 8.98
N LEU A 872 6.29 -25.91 10.13
CA LEU A 872 5.71 -25.94 11.47
C LEU A 872 5.89 -24.60 12.19
N ARG A 873 4.89 -24.19 12.98
CA ARG A 873 4.97 -23.04 13.91
C ARG A 873 5.49 -23.44 15.29
N PRO A 874 6.05 -22.49 16.06
CA PRO A 874 6.28 -21.07 15.73
C PRO A 874 7.63 -20.79 15.04
N ASP A 875 8.49 -21.79 14.88
CA ASP A 875 9.91 -21.63 14.54
C ASP A 875 10.27 -21.94 13.08
N ALA A 876 9.26 -22.06 12.21
CA ALA A 876 9.41 -22.32 10.77
C ALA A 876 10.26 -23.56 10.44
N ARG A 877 10.29 -24.57 11.33
CA ARG A 877 10.95 -25.85 11.06
C ARG A 877 10.27 -26.56 9.89
N VAL A 878 11.07 -27.04 8.95
CA VAL A 878 10.58 -27.84 7.83
C VAL A 878 10.82 -29.32 8.10
N LYS A 879 9.78 -30.14 7.88
CA LYS A 879 9.88 -31.60 7.86
C LYS A 879 9.42 -32.10 6.50
N CYS A 880 10.23 -32.96 5.86
CA CYS A 880 9.92 -33.56 4.58
C CYS A 880 9.91 -35.08 4.68
N TRP A 881 9.01 -35.74 3.96
CA TRP A 881 8.87 -37.20 3.92
C TRP A 881 8.54 -37.69 2.49
N GLY A 882 8.67 -38.99 2.26
CA GLY A 882 8.45 -39.66 1.00
C GLY A 882 9.75 -40.10 0.34
N TYR A 883 9.76 -40.11 -0.99
CA TYR A 883 10.91 -40.54 -1.77
C TYR A 883 12.11 -39.60 -1.60
N ASN A 884 13.30 -40.18 -1.41
CA ASN A 884 14.51 -39.42 -1.08
C ASN A 884 15.76 -39.87 -1.85
N LEU A 885 15.66 -40.70 -2.90
CA LEU A 885 16.86 -41.14 -3.60
C LEU A 885 17.66 -39.97 -4.19
N TYR A 886 17.05 -38.80 -4.43
CA TYR A 886 17.73 -37.61 -4.90
C TYR A 886 18.24 -36.69 -3.77
N GLY A 887 18.01 -37.04 -2.50
CA GLY A 887 18.28 -36.17 -1.36
C GLY A 887 17.27 -35.03 -1.21
N GLN A 888 16.11 -35.11 -1.88
CA GLN A 888 15.10 -34.04 -1.92
C GLN A 888 14.39 -33.78 -0.59
N LEU A 889 14.62 -34.61 0.44
CA LEU A 889 14.13 -34.39 1.79
C LEU A 889 15.11 -33.56 2.65
N GLY A 890 16.38 -33.42 2.23
CA GLY A 890 17.37 -32.60 2.94
C GLY A 890 17.86 -33.21 4.26
N LEU A 891 17.74 -34.52 4.46
CA LEU A 891 18.02 -35.20 5.74
C LEU A 891 19.45 -35.75 5.88
N GLY A 892 20.35 -35.42 4.94
CA GLY A 892 21.74 -35.91 4.96
C GLY A 892 21.89 -37.39 4.58
N HIS A 893 20.84 -38.04 4.09
CA HIS A 893 20.84 -39.39 3.53
C HIS A 893 19.88 -39.49 2.35
N SER A 894 19.88 -40.64 1.65
CA SER A 894 19.07 -40.89 0.45
C SER A 894 17.95 -41.92 0.63
N ARG A 895 17.78 -42.47 1.85
CA ARG A 895 16.66 -43.37 2.17
C ARG A 895 15.34 -42.61 2.22
N ALA A 896 14.29 -43.22 1.67
CA ALA A 896 12.91 -42.74 1.81
C ALA A 896 12.51 -42.68 3.30
N VAL A 897 11.49 -41.90 3.61
CA VAL A 897 10.99 -41.72 4.97
C VAL A 897 9.48 -41.69 4.96
N GLY A 898 8.83 -42.42 5.85
CA GLY A 898 7.39 -42.55 5.95
C GLY A 898 6.83 -43.81 5.29
N ASP A 899 7.71 -44.66 4.75
CA ASP A 899 7.42 -45.98 4.21
C ASP A 899 7.47 -47.10 5.25
N ASP A 900 8.15 -46.90 6.39
CA ASP A 900 8.24 -47.88 7.47
C ASP A 900 7.67 -47.38 8.83
N PRO A 901 7.23 -48.30 9.71
CA PRO A 901 6.76 -47.95 11.05
C PRO A 901 7.85 -47.27 11.90
N GLY A 902 7.49 -46.20 12.60
CA GLY A 902 8.40 -45.50 13.50
C GLY A 902 9.29 -44.44 12.83
N GLU A 903 9.13 -44.19 11.53
CA GLU A 903 9.86 -43.11 10.84
C GLU A 903 9.20 -41.73 10.99
N MET A 904 7.89 -41.72 11.24
CA MET A 904 7.08 -40.51 11.37
C MET A 904 6.96 -40.05 12.84
N GLY A 905 6.64 -38.77 13.06
CA GLY A 905 6.45 -38.21 14.39
C GLY A 905 7.72 -37.57 14.97
N THR A 906 8.11 -37.99 16.17
CA THR A 906 9.35 -37.54 16.82
C THR A 906 10.63 -38.02 16.10
N PRO A 907 10.69 -39.21 15.47
CA PRO A 907 11.89 -39.67 14.78
C PRO A 907 12.16 -38.94 13.47
N LEU A 908 11.14 -38.33 12.85
CA LEU A 908 11.30 -37.50 11.65
C LEU A 908 12.00 -36.18 12.02
N PRO A 909 13.27 -35.97 11.62
CA PRO A 909 13.99 -34.78 12.00
C PRO A 909 13.53 -33.57 11.17
N ALA A 910 13.66 -32.37 11.75
CA ALA A 910 13.55 -31.15 10.97
C ALA A 910 14.82 -30.96 10.13
N ILE A 911 14.69 -30.33 8.97
CA ILE A 911 15.82 -30.04 8.08
C ILE A 911 16.78 -29.07 8.77
N ALA A 912 18.07 -29.43 8.79
CA ALA A 912 19.13 -28.55 9.26
C ALA A 912 19.40 -27.45 8.22
N LEU A 913 18.80 -26.28 8.41
CA LEU A 913 18.90 -25.14 7.51
C LEU A 913 19.91 -24.08 8.00
N THR A 914 20.55 -24.28 9.16
CA THR A 914 21.60 -23.42 9.73
C THR A 914 22.98 -23.89 9.33
#